data_AF-F2L0W4-F1
#
_entry.id   AF-F2L0W4-F1
#
_cell.length_a   1.000
_cell.length_b   1.000
_cell.length_c   1.000
_cell.angle_alpha   90.00
_cell.angle_beta   90.00
_cell.angle_gamma   90.00
#
_symmetry.space_group_name_H-M   'P 1'
#
loop_
_entity.id
_entity.type
_entity.pdbx_description
1 polymer ?
#
loop_
_entity_poly.entity_id
_entity_poly.type
_entity_poly.pdbx_seq_one_letter_code
_entity_poly.pdbx_strand_id
1 'polypeptide(L)'
;MEIILIYSVLLMYMHKVYTTLLLVLGLLAIQLYAQTTTTTTAISLPRNETLYAGGAMWYTPTNWNPLAQLWASGAAYGVFGYVYWPLFFWDPYQGLLLPALGKWYGWQFSSYSASVPIQISVSGGSATITVNATSVQVYTTQINLANVPTVSWPSYMYIGNIKGGSPQFIGITTRGNVTITVVNITAVVGSTSTKTVTVSASNPVFFNVTVVYPTQLQVSNEYTLLAYYAPGDVFKITPVPRTGLPVFTAPFNVTASKFIVMNLTGVTQTTLPVTLSFDRAFLVVTLWPGEYWQDGQPITSKDVAFSFYYELQHPELGNSWIWGPEQYGGNLISVLPYNTTTAIFVFNGTPNMDNWLGTQLRYYPILPQHIWYNVSSPLTWTNPNPVGSGPYKAFYLGQTEVVFVKWDNWWGWKVFGLNPAYPPKYLVQLYVTSNALVPTMIQQHMLDWNSFFVPNIQTFTKYGMYTYLPNPPYFLQYPAVYLMIANNTYPWNICAVRRAVAMVINATPLSRVAEFGYELPCKDPLCITGTIFENSWAPYINWTAVQQYGWSYNPQEAAQILQSLGFYKGSDGYWHTPNGTVLSLTIAVPYGWTDWMQMAQMLADQLSAFGIKAEMAAPQFSAWWTNVQQGTFSAVIIWSWTGFTPFPYFEEVMYPTGANGAPTPLGQAAWGNYERFYKSGIYDIFLKIMATPITDYQTLQRYYTKLIKTYFECAPVIPLVSGAYWYAFDTTYWTGWPNASNPAPVFVPAWSPPDDILVVLHLKPASLAVSTVTTTYSTTVTTTYSTTVISGTTTTVPVTVTTSVPVTSVVTSVATTTVSAVPSWVWGVVGLLIVVIIVVAVLALRRR
;
A
#
# COMPACT_ATOMS: atom_id res chain seq x y z
N MET A 1 -60.72 3.26 69.32
CA MET A 1 -59.30 3.69 69.21
C MET A 1 -58.48 2.75 68.35
N GLU A 2 -58.67 1.43 68.44
CA GLU A 2 -57.92 0.45 67.62
C GLU A 2 -58.19 0.51 66.10
N ILE A 3 -59.41 0.87 65.67
CA ILE A 3 -59.74 0.99 64.24
C ILE A 3 -58.99 2.14 63.55
N ILE A 4 -58.75 3.25 64.27
CA ILE A 4 -58.02 4.41 63.74
C ILE A 4 -56.53 4.06 63.58
N LEU A 5 -55.96 3.29 64.53
CA LEU A 5 -54.57 2.84 64.44
C LEU A 5 -54.35 1.89 63.24
N ILE A 6 -55.30 0.97 62.99
CA ILE A 6 -55.25 0.06 61.85
C ILE A 6 -55.33 0.84 60.53
N TYR A 7 -56.23 1.83 60.44
CA TYR A 7 -56.34 2.68 59.25
C TYR A 7 -55.08 3.50 58.99
N SER A 8 -54.48 4.08 60.04
CA SER A 8 -53.24 4.85 59.91
C SER A 8 -52.05 3.98 59.46
N VAL A 9 -51.94 2.74 59.98
CA VAL A 9 -50.89 1.79 59.57
C VAL A 9 -51.09 1.31 58.15
N LEU A 10 -52.34 1.03 57.72
CA LEU A 10 -52.68 0.69 56.34
C LEU A 10 -52.40 1.84 55.37
N LEU A 11 -52.72 3.08 55.74
CA LEU A 11 -52.39 4.27 54.94
C LEU A 11 -50.87 4.46 54.81
N MET A 12 -50.10 4.23 55.88
CA MET A 12 -48.65 4.31 55.85
C MET A 12 -48.01 3.21 54.98
N TYR A 13 -48.57 1.99 55.04
CA TYR A 13 -48.13 0.87 54.19
C TYR A 13 -48.47 1.13 52.72
N MET A 14 -49.68 1.59 52.43
CA MET A 14 -50.12 1.97 51.08
C MET A 14 -49.26 3.10 50.51
N HIS A 15 -48.88 4.08 51.33
CA HIS A 15 -48.02 5.18 50.89
C HIS A 15 -46.58 4.72 50.61
N LYS A 16 -46.02 3.82 51.42
CA LYS A 16 -44.70 3.20 51.17
C LYS A 16 -44.72 2.32 49.92
N VAL A 17 -45.78 1.54 49.71
CA VAL A 17 -45.92 0.70 48.51
C VAL A 17 -46.05 1.60 47.27
N TYR A 18 -46.84 2.68 47.33
CA TYR A 18 -46.98 3.64 46.22
C TYR A 18 -45.68 4.37 45.90
N THR A 19 -44.93 4.85 46.91
CA THR A 19 -43.64 5.51 46.70
C THR A 19 -42.59 4.55 46.16
N THR A 20 -42.57 3.29 46.64
CA THR A 20 -41.68 2.25 46.09
C THR A 20 -42.05 1.90 44.65
N LEU A 21 -43.34 1.79 44.34
CA LEU A 21 -43.82 1.52 42.98
C LEU A 21 -43.51 2.68 42.02
N LEU A 22 -43.65 3.94 42.47
CA LEU A 22 -43.29 5.13 41.70
C LEU A 22 -41.79 5.27 41.48
N LEU A 23 -40.96 4.87 42.45
CA LEU A 23 -39.51 4.80 42.30
C LEU A 23 -39.08 3.71 41.31
N VAL A 24 -39.71 2.53 41.37
CA VAL A 24 -39.43 1.43 40.43
C VAL A 24 -39.93 1.76 39.02
N LEU A 25 -41.12 2.36 38.89
CA LEU A 25 -41.64 2.84 37.60
C LEU A 25 -40.84 4.04 37.07
N GLY A 26 -40.34 4.91 37.93
CA GLY A 26 -39.43 5.99 37.56
C GLY A 26 -38.08 5.48 37.08
N LEU A 27 -37.50 4.47 37.76
CA LEU A 27 -36.27 3.80 37.34
C LEU A 27 -36.46 3.03 36.03
N LEU A 28 -37.58 2.30 35.87
CA LEU A 28 -37.95 1.64 34.63
C LEU A 28 -38.21 2.65 33.50
N ALA A 29 -38.84 3.79 33.78
CA ALA A 29 -39.04 4.85 32.81
C ALA A 29 -37.73 5.55 32.45
N ILE A 30 -36.79 5.73 33.38
CA ILE A 30 -35.43 6.24 33.09
C ILE A 30 -34.63 5.22 32.28
N GLN A 31 -34.81 3.93 32.54
CA GLN A 31 -34.15 2.85 31.80
C GLN A 31 -34.74 2.65 30.40
N LEU A 32 -36.06 2.79 30.24
CA LEU A 32 -36.76 2.87 28.96
C LEU A 32 -36.43 4.16 28.22
N TYR A 33 -36.33 5.31 28.91
CA TYR A 33 -35.98 6.59 28.32
C TYR A 33 -34.51 6.61 27.85
N ALA A 34 -33.60 6.06 28.65
CA ALA A 34 -32.20 5.85 28.29
C ALA A 34 -32.03 4.86 27.13
N GLN A 35 -32.91 3.86 27.01
CA GLN A 35 -32.96 2.99 25.82
C GLN A 35 -33.55 3.69 24.57
N THR A 36 -34.42 4.69 24.74
CA THR A 36 -35.02 5.43 23.61
C THR A 36 -34.20 6.61 23.10
N THR A 37 -33.17 7.08 23.83
CA THR A 37 -32.34 8.21 23.38
C THR A 37 -30.96 7.84 22.83
N THR A 38 -30.67 6.55 22.65
CA THR A 38 -29.56 6.07 21.81
C THR A 38 -29.99 4.85 21.00
N THR A 39 -31.07 4.95 20.24
CA THR A 39 -31.25 4.06 19.10
C THR A 39 -30.41 4.60 17.94
N THR A 40 -29.10 4.37 17.98
CA THR A 40 -28.39 4.09 16.73
C THR A 40 -29.01 2.79 16.22
N THR A 41 -29.95 2.89 15.29
CA THR A 41 -30.61 1.73 14.68
C THR A 41 -29.52 0.90 14.01
N ALA A 42 -29.04 -0.16 14.66
CA ALA A 42 -28.17 -1.14 14.00
C ALA A 42 -28.95 -1.68 12.80
N ILE A 43 -28.31 -1.72 11.62
CA ILE A 43 -29.00 -2.21 10.43
C ILE A 43 -29.19 -3.71 10.60
N SER A 44 -30.44 -4.18 10.52
CA SER A 44 -30.73 -5.61 10.48
C SER A 44 -30.48 -6.14 9.07
N LEU A 45 -29.42 -6.94 8.91
CA LEU A 45 -29.05 -7.57 7.64
C LEU A 45 -29.28 -9.08 7.68
N PRO A 46 -29.74 -9.73 6.59
CA PRO A 46 -29.90 -11.18 6.56
C PRO A 46 -28.56 -11.90 6.73
N ARG A 47 -28.45 -12.74 7.77
CA ARG A 47 -27.17 -13.38 8.14
C ARG A 47 -26.55 -14.25 7.04
N ASN A 48 -27.39 -14.95 6.26
CA ASN A 48 -26.97 -15.81 5.15
C ASN A 48 -26.56 -15.05 3.88
N GLU A 49 -26.83 -13.74 3.80
CA GLU A 49 -26.41 -12.87 2.69
C GLU A 49 -25.26 -11.93 3.09
N THR A 50 -24.82 -11.98 4.35
CA THR A 50 -23.94 -10.99 4.96
C THR A 50 -22.66 -11.64 5.48
N LEU A 51 -21.52 -11.12 5.04
CA LEU A 51 -20.20 -11.45 5.57
C LEU A 51 -19.81 -10.42 6.63
N TYR A 52 -19.55 -10.87 7.85
CA TYR A 52 -19.04 -10.02 8.93
C TYR A 52 -17.53 -10.19 9.07
N ALA A 53 -16.79 -9.11 8.82
CA ALA A 53 -15.35 -9.03 8.97
C ALA A 53 -14.95 -8.09 10.11
N GLY A 54 -13.80 -8.36 10.73
CA GLY A 54 -13.24 -7.52 11.78
C GLY A 54 -11.72 -7.67 11.87
N GLY A 55 -11.08 -6.74 12.58
CA GLY A 55 -9.62 -6.69 12.74
C GLY A 55 -8.94 -5.64 11.87
N ALA A 56 -9.74 -4.91 11.08
CA ALA A 56 -9.27 -3.86 10.18
C ALA A 56 -9.53 -2.44 10.65
N MET A 57 -10.51 -2.26 11.55
CA MET A 57 -10.98 -0.96 12.02
C MET A 57 -10.76 -0.80 13.51
N TRP A 58 -9.96 0.20 13.90
CA TRP A 58 -9.61 0.52 15.29
C TRP A 58 -10.04 1.94 15.71
N TYR A 59 -10.78 2.63 14.86
CA TYR A 59 -11.38 3.93 15.10
C TYR A 59 -12.76 3.99 14.44
N THR A 60 -13.62 4.90 14.92
CA THR A 60 -14.92 5.15 14.32
C THR A 60 -14.78 5.80 12.95
N PRO A 61 -15.34 5.22 11.88
CA PRO A 61 -15.27 5.78 10.54
C PRO A 61 -16.24 6.98 10.41
N THR A 62 -15.86 7.95 9.58
CA THR A 62 -16.54 9.25 9.44
C THR A 62 -16.72 9.69 7.98
N ASN A 63 -16.05 9.04 7.02
CA ASN A 63 -16.16 9.39 5.61
C ASN A 63 -15.90 8.19 4.66
N TRP A 64 -16.18 8.40 3.37
CA TRP A 64 -16.00 7.44 2.28
C TRP A 64 -14.90 7.89 1.29
N ASN A 65 -13.91 8.63 1.77
CA ASN A 65 -12.87 9.18 0.91
C ASN A 65 -11.81 8.09 0.60
N PRO A 66 -11.63 7.66 -0.66
CA PRO A 66 -10.62 6.67 -1.02
C PRO A 66 -9.18 7.19 -0.98
N LEU A 67 -8.98 8.50 -1.01
CA LEU A 67 -7.66 9.15 -0.97
C LEU A 67 -7.20 9.50 0.43
N ALA A 68 -8.08 9.38 1.42
CA ALA A 68 -7.73 9.68 2.80
C ALA A 68 -6.81 8.61 3.42
N GLN A 69 -5.99 7.92 2.61
CA GLN A 69 -5.19 6.77 3.01
C GLN A 69 -4.26 7.09 4.19
N LEU A 70 -4.01 6.03 4.96
CA LEU A 70 -3.04 5.90 6.05
C LEU A 70 -3.56 6.23 7.47
N TRP A 71 -4.60 5.48 7.86
CA TRP A 71 -4.96 5.11 9.25
C TRP A 71 -5.39 6.23 10.22
N ALA A 72 -5.38 7.50 9.81
CA ALA A 72 -5.62 8.65 10.71
C ALA A 72 -6.82 9.55 10.33
N SER A 73 -7.45 9.34 9.18
CA SER A 73 -8.39 10.29 8.57
C SER A 73 -9.88 9.95 8.75
N GLY A 74 -10.19 8.88 9.48
CA GLY A 74 -11.58 8.46 9.66
C GLY A 74 -12.21 7.79 8.43
N ALA A 75 -11.43 7.38 7.42
CA ALA A 75 -11.96 6.72 6.24
C ALA A 75 -12.58 5.35 6.56
N ALA A 76 -13.70 5.05 5.91
CA ALA A 76 -14.35 3.74 5.99
C ALA A 76 -13.47 2.66 5.36
N TYR A 77 -13.13 1.64 6.14
CA TYR A 77 -12.27 0.56 5.69
C TYR A 77 -12.91 -0.25 4.57
N GLY A 78 -12.14 -0.55 3.51
CA GLY A 78 -12.64 -1.22 2.31
C GLY A 78 -13.23 -0.29 1.24
N VAL A 79 -13.36 1.03 1.49
CA VAL A 79 -13.78 1.97 0.43
C VAL A 79 -12.82 1.92 -0.77
N PHE A 80 -11.52 1.85 -0.49
CA PHE A 80 -10.54 1.39 -1.44
C PHE A 80 -10.51 -0.14 -1.42
N GLY A 81 -10.58 -0.80 -2.58
CA GLY A 81 -10.73 -2.25 -2.73
C GLY A 81 -12.16 -2.68 -3.05
N TYR A 82 -13.16 -2.29 -2.26
CA TYR A 82 -14.55 -2.71 -2.52
C TYR A 82 -15.30 -1.77 -3.45
N VAL A 83 -15.06 -0.46 -3.31
CA VAL A 83 -15.71 0.59 -4.12
C VAL A 83 -14.75 1.11 -5.19
N TYR A 84 -13.54 1.55 -4.82
CA TYR A 84 -12.53 2.03 -5.76
C TYR A 84 -11.47 0.97 -6.01
N TRP A 85 -11.30 0.55 -7.26
CA TRP A 85 -10.25 -0.41 -7.62
C TRP A 85 -8.95 0.27 -8.02
N PRO A 86 -7.80 -0.35 -7.70
CA PRO A 86 -6.51 0.04 -8.26
C PRO A 86 -6.37 -0.40 -9.71
N LEU A 87 -5.24 -0.06 -10.34
CA LEU A 87 -4.87 -0.65 -11.63
C LEU A 87 -4.61 -2.15 -11.50
N PHE A 88 -3.95 -2.58 -10.42
CA PHE A 88 -3.61 -3.98 -10.21
C PHE A 88 -3.70 -4.34 -8.72
N PHE A 89 -4.01 -5.60 -8.42
CA PHE A 89 -3.79 -6.17 -7.08
C PHE A 89 -2.38 -6.74 -6.98
N TRP A 90 -1.98 -7.27 -5.83
CA TRP A 90 -0.66 -7.83 -5.62
C TRP A 90 -0.70 -9.18 -4.89
N ASP A 91 0.06 -10.13 -5.42
CA ASP A 91 0.38 -11.39 -4.77
C ASP A 91 1.77 -11.30 -4.11
N PRO A 92 1.86 -11.19 -2.78
CA PRO A 92 3.12 -11.12 -2.07
C PRO A 92 3.92 -12.42 -2.06
N TYR A 93 3.30 -13.58 -2.35
CA TYR A 93 4.01 -14.86 -2.43
C TYR A 93 4.84 -14.96 -3.71
N GLN A 94 4.25 -14.52 -4.82
CA GLN A 94 4.87 -14.63 -6.13
C GLN A 94 5.58 -13.34 -6.55
N GLY A 95 5.30 -12.22 -5.87
CA GLY A 95 5.81 -10.91 -6.26
C GLY A 95 5.18 -10.37 -7.52
N LEU A 96 3.90 -10.67 -7.73
CA LEU A 96 3.23 -10.43 -9.01
C LEU A 96 2.05 -9.49 -8.84
N LEU A 97 1.90 -8.59 -9.82
CA LEU A 97 0.68 -7.81 -9.97
C LEU A 97 -0.40 -8.68 -10.60
N LEU A 98 -1.58 -8.73 -9.98
CA LEU A 98 -2.76 -9.39 -10.52
C LEU A 98 -3.67 -8.37 -11.20
N PRO A 99 -4.34 -8.72 -12.31
CA PRO A 99 -5.25 -7.81 -13.01
C PRO A 99 -6.38 -7.29 -12.11
N ALA A 100 -6.58 -5.98 -12.11
CA ALA A 100 -7.77 -5.30 -11.59
C ALA A 100 -8.42 -4.51 -12.75
N LEU A 101 -8.41 -3.18 -12.72
CA LEU A 101 -8.77 -2.34 -13.88
C LEU A 101 -7.74 -2.49 -15.02
N GLY A 102 -6.47 -2.63 -14.67
CA GLY A 102 -5.40 -2.97 -15.57
C GLY A 102 -5.49 -4.44 -15.97
N LYS A 103 -5.70 -4.69 -17.26
CA LYS A 103 -5.58 -6.01 -17.87
C LYS A 103 -4.11 -6.41 -18.05
N TRP A 104 -3.26 -5.45 -18.38
CA TRP A 104 -1.86 -5.70 -18.74
C TRP A 104 -0.99 -4.50 -18.42
N TYR A 105 0.25 -4.76 -18.02
CA TYR A 105 1.30 -3.76 -17.90
C TYR A 105 2.62 -4.26 -18.54
N GLY A 106 3.46 -3.33 -18.97
CA GLY A 106 4.79 -3.65 -19.48
C GLY A 106 5.77 -2.49 -19.36
N TRP A 107 6.99 -2.82 -18.95
CA TRP A 107 8.11 -1.87 -18.88
C TRP A 107 8.90 -1.87 -20.17
N GLN A 108 9.35 -0.68 -20.57
CA GLN A 108 10.31 -0.49 -21.64
C GLN A 108 11.39 0.48 -21.24
N PHE A 109 12.64 0.13 -21.55
CA PHE A 109 13.79 1.00 -21.34
C PHE A 109 14.36 1.36 -22.70
N SER A 110 14.53 2.64 -22.95
CA SER A 110 15.17 3.13 -24.17
C SER A 110 16.30 4.07 -23.78
N SER A 111 17.51 3.77 -24.24
CA SER A 111 18.59 4.75 -24.31
C SER A 111 18.52 5.41 -25.69
N TYR A 112 18.19 6.69 -25.72
CA TYR A 112 18.22 7.45 -26.97
C TYR A 112 19.45 8.35 -26.96
N SER A 113 20.33 8.14 -27.93
CA SER A 113 21.42 9.06 -28.21
C SER A 113 21.24 9.63 -29.60
N ALA A 114 21.12 10.95 -29.70
CA ALA A 114 21.12 11.62 -30.99
C ALA A 114 22.08 12.80 -30.98
N SER A 115 22.80 12.95 -32.08
CA SER A 115 23.72 14.06 -32.29
C SER A 115 23.07 15.07 -33.22
N VAL A 116 22.82 16.28 -32.71
CA VAL A 116 22.48 17.42 -33.57
C VAL A 116 23.75 18.24 -33.76
N PRO A 117 24.33 18.30 -34.97
CA PRO A 117 25.39 19.25 -35.24
C PRO A 117 24.79 20.66 -35.19
N ILE A 118 25.25 21.46 -34.23
CA ILE A 118 24.92 22.89 -34.16
C ILE A 118 26.15 23.66 -34.61
N GLN A 119 25.97 24.44 -35.67
CA GLN A 119 26.99 25.34 -36.19
C GLN A 119 26.71 26.73 -35.63
N ILE A 120 27.71 27.34 -35.00
CA ILE A 120 27.59 28.68 -34.45
C ILE A 120 28.71 29.55 -35.02
N SER A 121 28.30 30.61 -35.72
CA SER A 121 29.17 31.58 -36.34
C SER A 121 28.94 32.95 -35.71
N VAL A 122 29.97 33.54 -35.13
CA VAL A 122 29.89 34.90 -34.56
C VAL A 122 30.66 35.86 -35.46
N SER A 123 29.99 36.92 -35.93
CA SER A 123 30.61 37.96 -36.76
C SER A 123 29.95 39.31 -36.52
N GLY A 124 30.76 40.35 -36.30
CA GLY A 124 30.29 41.75 -36.27
C GLY A 124 29.22 42.07 -35.22
N GLY A 125 29.31 41.51 -34.01
CA GLY A 125 28.31 41.72 -32.95
C GLY A 125 27.00 40.93 -33.12
N SER A 126 27.00 39.95 -34.01
CA SER A 126 25.88 39.03 -34.24
C SER A 126 26.34 37.57 -34.16
N ALA A 127 25.49 36.71 -33.62
CA ALA A 127 25.66 35.26 -33.60
C ALA A 127 24.65 34.63 -34.56
N THR A 128 25.13 33.84 -35.50
CA THR A 128 24.32 33.06 -36.42
C THR A 128 24.40 31.59 -36.02
N ILE A 129 23.25 30.99 -35.78
CA ILE A 129 23.11 29.60 -35.37
C ILE A 129 22.42 28.85 -36.48
N THR A 130 23.02 27.74 -36.86
CA THR A 130 22.55 26.91 -37.95
C THR A 130 22.32 25.49 -37.43
N VAL A 131 21.09 25.00 -37.56
CA VAL A 131 20.64 23.69 -37.07
C VAL A 131 19.87 22.96 -38.17
N ASN A 132 20.13 21.67 -38.36
CA ASN A 132 19.31 20.83 -39.23
C ASN A 132 18.05 20.40 -38.46
N ALA A 133 16.93 21.07 -38.74
CA ALA A 133 15.69 20.90 -38.01
C ALA A 133 14.48 21.17 -38.92
N THR A 134 13.39 20.45 -38.68
CA THR A 134 12.07 20.64 -39.30
C THR A 134 11.51 22.02 -38.99
N SER A 135 11.63 22.48 -37.74
CA SER A 135 11.24 23.82 -37.31
C SER A 135 12.16 24.33 -36.21
N VAL A 136 12.37 25.65 -36.15
CA VAL A 136 13.14 26.32 -35.10
C VAL A 136 12.31 27.49 -34.54
N GLN A 137 12.11 27.52 -33.23
CA GLN A 137 11.55 28.66 -32.50
C GLN A 137 12.64 29.34 -31.67
N VAL A 138 12.57 30.65 -31.53
CA VAL A 138 13.59 31.45 -30.86
C VAL A 138 12.90 32.48 -29.97
N TYR A 139 13.30 32.50 -28.70
CA TYR A 139 12.83 33.48 -27.73
C TYR A 139 14.04 34.15 -27.08
N THR A 140 14.07 35.47 -27.11
CA THR A 140 15.15 36.26 -26.52
C THR A 140 14.66 36.95 -25.25
N THR A 141 15.43 36.86 -24.19
CA THR A 141 15.16 37.50 -22.90
C THR A 141 16.37 38.33 -22.49
N GLN A 142 16.17 39.57 -22.07
CA GLN A 142 17.23 40.39 -21.50
C GLN A 142 17.14 40.39 -19.97
N ILE A 143 18.26 40.15 -19.31
CA ILE A 143 18.39 40.15 -17.85
C ILE A 143 19.35 41.28 -17.48
N ASN A 144 18.87 42.28 -16.75
CA ASN A 144 19.68 43.38 -16.26
C ASN A 144 20.14 43.08 -14.83
N LEU A 145 21.44 42.89 -14.62
CA LEU A 145 22.04 42.69 -13.31
C LEU A 145 22.68 44.01 -12.84
N ALA A 146 22.27 44.50 -11.67
CA ALA A 146 22.81 45.72 -11.07
C ALA A 146 23.66 45.41 -9.83
N ASN A 147 24.74 46.17 -9.62
CA ASN A 147 25.60 46.12 -8.43
C ASN A 147 26.25 44.76 -8.10
N VAL A 148 26.80 44.06 -9.10
CA VAL A 148 27.48 42.77 -8.87
C VAL A 148 28.87 43.01 -8.24
N PRO A 149 29.18 42.47 -7.03
CA PRO A 149 30.48 42.67 -6.41
C PRO A 149 31.59 41.81 -7.06
N THR A 150 32.80 42.37 -7.13
CA THR A 150 33.98 41.72 -7.70
C THR A 150 34.40 40.50 -6.89
N VAL A 151 34.42 39.31 -7.49
CA VAL A 151 35.10 38.12 -6.95
C VAL A 151 36.05 37.57 -8.03
N SER A 152 37.33 37.43 -7.70
CA SER A 152 38.37 36.93 -8.62
C SER A 152 38.51 35.41 -8.55
N TRP A 153 38.29 34.70 -9.67
CA TRP A 153 38.53 33.25 -9.86
C TRP A 153 38.93 32.98 -11.34
N PRO A 154 39.53 31.81 -11.69
CA PRO A 154 40.54 31.70 -12.76
C PRO A 154 40.01 31.73 -14.20
N SER A 155 40.94 32.02 -15.13
CA SER A 155 40.76 32.55 -16.49
C SER A 155 40.41 31.55 -17.62
N TYR A 156 39.70 30.45 -17.37
CA TYR A 156 39.37 29.48 -18.43
C TYR A 156 37.91 29.00 -18.37
N MET A 157 37.20 29.09 -19.50
CA MET A 157 35.89 28.43 -19.71
C MET A 157 36.10 26.92 -19.84
N TYR A 158 35.61 26.14 -18.88
CA TYR A 158 35.47 24.69 -19.00
C TYR A 158 34.03 24.36 -19.45
N ILE A 159 33.89 23.67 -20.58
CA ILE A 159 32.61 23.17 -21.08
C ILE A 159 32.36 21.81 -20.44
N GLY A 160 31.49 21.76 -19.43
CA GLY A 160 31.03 20.51 -18.80
C GLY A 160 29.70 20.02 -19.38
N ASN A 161 29.54 18.70 -19.51
CA ASN A 161 28.24 18.07 -19.77
C ASN A 161 27.31 18.29 -18.58
N ILE A 162 26.25 19.09 -18.75
CA ILE A 162 25.15 19.13 -17.78
C ILE A 162 24.25 17.92 -18.07
N LYS A 163 24.57 16.77 -17.46
CA LYS A 163 23.55 15.73 -17.25
C LYS A 163 22.68 16.18 -16.07
N GLY A 164 21.36 16.12 -16.25
CA GLY A 164 20.29 16.26 -15.27
C GLY A 164 20.59 16.86 -13.89
N GLY A 165 19.88 17.94 -13.56
CA GLY A 165 19.50 18.24 -12.17
C GLY A 165 20.59 18.85 -11.27
N SER A 166 20.92 20.13 -11.49
CA SER A 166 21.24 21.17 -10.49
C SER A 166 21.82 22.40 -11.21
N PRO A 167 21.44 23.65 -10.87
CA PRO A 167 22.04 24.83 -11.48
C PRO A 167 23.50 24.96 -11.03
N GLN A 168 24.44 24.68 -11.92
CA GLN A 168 25.83 25.10 -11.74
C GLN A 168 25.87 26.61 -11.97
N PHE A 169 26.28 27.38 -10.97
CA PHE A 169 26.45 28.83 -11.11
C PHE A 169 27.52 29.13 -12.16
N ILE A 170 27.12 29.77 -13.26
CA ILE A 170 28.04 30.27 -14.27
C ILE A 170 28.62 31.60 -13.74
N GLY A 171 29.90 31.62 -13.42
CA GLY A 171 30.59 32.83 -13.00
C GLY A 171 30.78 33.80 -14.17
N ILE A 172 30.23 35.01 -14.06
CA ILE A 172 30.43 36.11 -15.03
C ILE A 172 31.22 37.21 -14.33
N THR A 173 32.45 37.48 -14.78
CA THR A 173 33.26 38.57 -14.21
C THR A 173 32.92 39.88 -14.89
N THR A 174 32.17 40.75 -14.22
CA THR A 174 31.87 42.09 -14.73
C THR A 174 31.91 43.14 -13.62
N ARG A 175 32.27 44.39 -13.95
CA ARG A 175 32.20 45.55 -13.04
C ARG A 175 31.05 46.45 -13.50
N GLY A 176 30.10 46.73 -12.60
CA GLY A 176 28.97 47.62 -12.86
C GLY A 176 27.71 46.90 -13.33
N ASN A 177 26.73 47.65 -13.82
CA ASN A 177 25.48 47.10 -14.33
C ASN A 177 25.74 46.35 -15.64
N VAL A 178 25.29 45.10 -15.73
CA VAL A 178 25.46 44.26 -16.92
C VAL A 178 24.13 43.74 -17.40
N THR A 179 23.83 44.00 -18.67
CA THR A 179 22.73 43.39 -19.38
C THR A 179 23.21 42.11 -20.03
N ILE A 180 22.54 40.99 -19.75
CA ILE A 180 22.77 39.69 -20.36
C ILE A 180 21.62 39.39 -21.31
N THR A 181 21.91 38.82 -22.47
CA THR A 181 20.87 38.33 -23.39
C THR A 181 20.82 36.80 -23.34
N VAL A 182 19.68 36.20 -22.99
CA VAL A 182 19.44 34.76 -23.05
C VAL A 182 18.57 34.45 -24.27
N VAL A 183 19.04 33.58 -25.15
CA VAL A 183 18.35 33.13 -26.35
C VAL A 183 17.96 31.68 -26.15
N ASN A 184 16.68 31.42 -25.99
CA ASN A 184 16.12 30.07 -25.97
C ASN A 184 15.77 29.64 -27.39
N ILE A 185 16.34 28.54 -27.85
CA ILE A 185 16.13 27.98 -29.18
C ILE A 185 15.45 26.64 -29.01
N THR A 186 14.31 26.41 -29.66
CA THR A 186 13.67 25.09 -29.70
C THR A 186 13.68 24.57 -31.13
N ALA A 187 14.44 23.52 -31.39
CA ALA A 187 14.61 22.91 -32.71
C ALA A 187 13.95 21.52 -32.75
N VAL A 188 12.98 21.31 -33.64
CA VAL A 188 12.37 19.99 -33.87
C VAL A 188 13.17 19.26 -34.93
N VAL A 189 13.83 18.15 -34.58
CA VAL A 189 14.70 17.38 -35.50
C VAL A 189 13.85 16.40 -36.31
N GLY A 190 14.12 16.28 -37.62
CA GLY A 190 13.33 15.41 -38.50
C GLY A 190 13.41 15.73 -39.99
N SER A 191 14.21 16.71 -40.40
CA SER A 191 14.45 17.03 -41.80
C SER A 191 15.95 17.20 -42.09
N THR A 192 16.36 17.03 -43.35
CA THR A 192 17.70 17.38 -43.85
C THR A 192 17.85 18.87 -44.13
N SER A 193 16.81 19.67 -43.90
CA SER A 193 16.82 21.11 -44.18
C SER A 193 17.53 21.87 -43.08
N THR A 194 18.50 22.68 -43.49
CA THR A 194 19.23 23.59 -42.61
C THR A 194 18.38 24.84 -42.34
N LYS A 195 18.19 25.16 -41.05
CA LYS A 195 17.54 26.38 -40.59
C LYS A 195 18.57 27.27 -39.89
N THR A 196 18.53 28.56 -40.21
CA THR A 196 19.48 29.55 -39.70
C THR A 196 18.74 30.61 -38.91
N VAL A 197 19.27 30.95 -37.75
CA VAL A 197 18.78 32.02 -36.86
C VAL A 197 19.93 32.97 -36.58
N THR A 198 19.73 34.26 -36.81
CA THR A 198 20.70 35.29 -36.45
C THR A 198 20.18 36.09 -35.27
N VAL A 199 21.01 36.23 -34.23
CA VAL A 199 20.75 37.07 -33.07
C VAL A 199 21.81 38.16 -33.03
N SER A 200 21.38 39.42 -33.07
CA SER A 200 22.25 40.57 -32.86
C SER A 200 22.17 41.02 -31.40
N ALA A 201 23.31 41.15 -30.74
CA ALA A 201 23.37 41.62 -29.36
C ALA A 201 24.66 42.40 -29.10
N SER A 202 24.55 43.53 -28.41
CA SER A 202 25.68 44.36 -27.99
C SER A 202 26.34 43.89 -26.68
N ASN A 203 25.79 42.83 -26.06
CA ASN A 203 26.16 42.33 -24.73
C ASN A 203 26.38 40.80 -24.76
N PRO A 204 26.95 40.17 -23.71
CA PRO A 204 27.12 38.71 -23.64
C PRO A 204 25.81 37.95 -23.88
N VAL A 205 25.86 36.88 -24.70
CA VAL A 205 24.69 36.09 -25.10
C VAL A 205 24.80 34.65 -24.63
N PHE A 206 23.76 34.17 -23.97
CA PHE A 206 23.62 32.79 -23.50
C PHE A 206 22.63 32.06 -24.39
N PHE A 207 22.97 30.87 -24.85
CA PHE A 207 22.07 30.06 -25.66
C PHE A 207 21.57 28.87 -24.86
N ASN A 208 20.26 28.74 -24.75
CA ASN A 208 19.63 27.53 -24.24
C ASN A 208 19.02 26.81 -25.44
N VAL A 209 19.59 25.68 -25.86
CA VAL A 209 19.08 24.93 -27.00
C VAL A 209 18.28 23.73 -26.52
N THR A 210 17.01 23.73 -26.88
CA THR A 210 16.07 22.63 -26.72
C THR A 210 15.89 21.93 -28.05
N VAL A 211 16.10 20.62 -28.07
CA VAL A 211 15.90 19.78 -29.24
C VAL A 211 14.69 18.89 -28.99
N VAL A 212 13.77 18.85 -29.93
CA VAL A 212 12.57 18.00 -29.91
C VAL A 212 12.71 16.92 -30.97
N TYR A 213 12.72 15.65 -30.56
CA TYR A 213 12.73 14.51 -31.45
C TYR A 213 11.32 13.90 -31.54
N PRO A 214 10.66 13.92 -32.71
CA PRO A 214 9.52 13.05 -32.96
C PRO A 214 10.04 11.63 -33.14
N THR A 215 9.86 10.77 -32.14
CA THR A 215 10.18 9.34 -32.22
C THR A 215 8.91 8.51 -32.26
N GLN A 216 9.00 7.34 -32.88
CA GLN A 216 8.01 6.27 -32.71
C GLN A 216 8.51 5.32 -31.64
N LEU A 217 7.76 5.18 -30.55
CA LEU A 217 7.97 4.09 -29.60
C LEU A 217 7.74 2.75 -30.31
N GLN A 218 8.57 1.75 -30.03
CA GLN A 218 8.37 0.37 -30.48
C GLN A 218 8.30 -0.51 -29.23
N VAL A 219 7.10 -1.00 -28.91
CA VAL A 219 6.90 -1.83 -27.73
C VAL A 219 7.31 -3.29 -27.97
N SER A 220 8.48 -3.72 -27.48
CA SER A 220 8.90 -5.13 -27.41
C SER A 220 8.92 -5.58 -25.95
N ASN A 221 8.17 -6.63 -25.63
CA ASN A 221 7.92 -7.10 -24.27
C ASN A 221 9.05 -7.98 -23.73
N GLU A 222 9.38 -7.84 -22.44
CA GLU A 222 10.16 -8.86 -21.71
C GLU A 222 9.40 -9.55 -20.57
N TYR A 223 8.29 -8.98 -20.06
CA TYR A 223 7.53 -9.61 -18.98
C TYR A 223 6.02 -9.52 -19.22
N THR A 224 5.33 -10.65 -19.14
CA THR A 224 3.86 -10.76 -19.16
C THR A 224 3.46 -11.84 -18.17
N LEU A 225 2.47 -11.54 -17.33
CA LEU A 225 1.84 -12.52 -16.46
C LEU A 225 0.34 -12.38 -16.62
N LEU A 226 -0.29 -13.41 -17.19
CA LEU A 226 -1.73 -13.51 -17.31
C LEU A 226 -2.24 -14.29 -16.10
N ALA A 227 -2.98 -13.63 -15.22
CA ALA A 227 -3.89 -14.34 -14.34
C ALA A 227 -5.13 -14.72 -15.17
N TYR A 228 -5.54 -15.99 -15.13
CA TYR A 228 -6.80 -16.43 -15.71
C TYR A 228 -7.51 -17.38 -14.75
N TYR A 229 -8.82 -17.22 -14.63
CA TYR A 229 -9.68 -18.12 -13.88
C TYR A 229 -9.86 -19.43 -14.67
N ALA A 230 -9.15 -20.49 -14.26
CA ALA A 230 -9.37 -21.81 -14.84
C ALA A 230 -10.79 -22.29 -14.50
N PRO A 231 -11.53 -22.92 -15.45
CA PRO A 231 -12.80 -23.55 -15.13
C PRO A 231 -12.62 -24.61 -14.05
N GLY A 232 -13.29 -24.42 -12.90
CA GLY A 232 -13.13 -25.26 -11.70
C GLY A 232 -12.29 -24.60 -10.61
N ASP A 233 -12.84 -23.54 -10.01
CA ASP A 233 -12.59 -22.91 -8.70
C ASP A 233 -11.15 -22.58 -8.23
N VAL A 234 -10.11 -23.03 -8.94
CA VAL A 234 -8.71 -22.80 -8.56
C VAL A 234 -8.16 -21.65 -9.38
N PHE A 235 -7.82 -20.55 -8.72
CA PHE A 235 -7.05 -19.47 -9.31
C PHE A 235 -5.68 -20.02 -9.74
N LYS A 236 -5.43 -20.08 -11.05
CA LYS A 236 -4.15 -20.53 -11.59
C LYS A 236 -3.43 -19.36 -12.25
N ILE A 237 -2.31 -18.96 -11.67
CA ILE A 237 -1.34 -18.08 -12.33
C ILE A 237 -0.34 -18.99 -13.02
N THR A 238 -0.33 -18.99 -14.35
CA THR A 238 0.76 -19.60 -15.11
C THR A 238 1.60 -18.48 -15.69
N PRO A 239 2.90 -18.38 -15.35
CA PRO A 239 3.83 -17.57 -16.10
C PRO A 239 3.87 -18.11 -17.53
N VAL A 240 3.31 -17.37 -18.49
CA VAL A 240 3.41 -17.72 -19.91
C VAL A 240 4.33 -16.69 -20.57
N PRO A 241 5.53 -17.10 -21.06
CA PRO A 241 6.26 -16.29 -22.01
C PRO A 241 5.40 -16.18 -23.26
N ARG A 242 4.72 -15.04 -23.45
CA ARG A 242 3.89 -14.82 -24.65
C ARG A 242 4.70 -14.10 -25.72
N THR A 243 5.28 -14.86 -26.63
CA THR A 243 5.74 -14.38 -27.93
C THR A 243 4.52 -14.01 -28.80
N GLY A 244 4.58 -12.90 -29.55
CA GLY A 244 3.57 -12.53 -30.55
C GLY A 244 2.57 -11.41 -30.21
N LEU A 245 2.87 -10.52 -29.25
CA LEU A 245 2.05 -9.32 -29.03
C LEU A 245 2.37 -8.20 -30.05
N PRO A 246 1.38 -7.36 -30.42
CA PRO A 246 1.58 -6.31 -31.40
C PRO A 246 2.57 -5.28 -30.90
N VAL A 247 3.50 -4.89 -31.77
CA VAL A 247 4.40 -3.77 -31.54
C VAL A 247 3.58 -2.49 -31.62
N PHE A 248 3.44 -1.78 -30.52
CA PHE A 248 2.72 -0.51 -30.51
C PHE A 248 3.64 0.61 -31.00
N THR A 249 3.19 1.32 -32.03
CA THR A 249 3.84 2.51 -32.57
C THR A 249 3.07 3.77 -32.18
N ALA A 250 3.53 4.45 -31.12
CA ALA A 250 3.00 5.75 -30.73
C ALA A 250 3.97 6.86 -31.15
N PRO A 251 3.52 7.91 -31.87
CA PRO A 251 4.34 9.10 -32.06
C PRO A 251 4.45 9.85 -30.72
N PHE A 252 5.67 10.09 -30.26
CA PHE A 252 5.93 10.91 -29.08
C PHE A 252 7.03 11.94 -29.38
N ASN A 253 6.87 13.15 -28.84
CA ASN A 253 7.88 14.20 -28.96
C ASN A 253 8.77 14.16 -27.72
N VAL A 254 10.02 13.76 -27.91
CA VAL A 254 11.01 13.81 -26.85
C VAL A 254 11.71 15.16 -26.84
N THR A 255 11.57 15.91 -25.75
CA THR A 255 12.29 17.17 -25.53
C THR A 255 13.55 16.93 -24.71
N ALA A 256 14.69 17.43 -25.16
CA ALA A 256 15.96 17.47 -24.42
C ALA A 256 16.61 18.85 -24.57
N SER A 257 17.07 19.46 -23.48
CA SER A 257 17.67 20.80 -23.49
C SER A 257 19.13 20.76 -23.04
N LYS A 258 20.00 21.53 -23.71
CA LYS A 258 21.41 21.74 -23.35
C LYS A 258 21.73 23.23 -23.38
N PHE A 259 22.37 23.70 -22.31
CA PHE A 259 22.86 25.06 -22.20
C PHE A 259 24.24 25.20 -22.86
N ILE A 260 24.41 26.24 -23.67
CA ILE A 260 25.67 26.60 -24.35
C ILE A 260 25.97 28.06 -24.02
N VAL A 261 27.11 28.30 -23.37
CA VAL A 261 27.58 29.66 -23.03
C VAL A 261 28.64 30.07 -24.03
N MET A 262 28.50 31.26 -24.63
CA MET A 262 29.51 31.81 -25.55
C MET A 262 29.73 33.31 -25.31
N ASN A 263 30.98 33.76 -25.41
CA ASN A 263 31.33 35.17 -25.44
C ASN A 263 31.42 35.64 -26.90
N LEU A 264 30.66 36.67 -27.28
CA LEU A 264 30.55 37.12 -28.68
C LEU A 264 31.74 37.97 -29.16
N THR A 265 32.69 38.29 -28.27
CA THR A 265 33.92 38.99 -28.67
C THR A 265 35.04 37.98 -28.89
N GLY A 266 35.26 37.57 -30.15
CA GLY A 266 36.53 36.99 -30.59
C GLY A 266 36.56 35.54 -31.09
N VAL A 267 35.42 34.86 -31.31
CA VAL A 267 35.41 33.49 -31.86
C VAL A 267 35.00 33.49 -33.34
N THR A 268 35.93 33.17 -34.23
CA THR A 268 35.65 32.88 -35.65
C THR A 268 35.27 31.41 -35.80
N GLN A 269 33.95 31.15 -35.78
CA GLN A 269 33.26 29.91 -36.18
C GLN A 269 33.63 28.64 -35.37
N THR A 270 32.64 28.02 -34.72
CA THR A 270 32.83 26.74 -34.03
C THR A 270 31.69 25.78 -34.34
N THR A 271 32.04 24.56 -34.77
CA THR A 271 31.11 23.45 -34.90
C THR A 271 31.12 22.64 -33.61
N LEU A 272 29.98 22.55 -32.92
CA LEU A 272 29.83 21.69 -31.75
C LEU A 272 28.81 20.59 -32.08
N PRO A 273 29.22 19.32 -32.26
CA PRO A 273 28.25 18.23 -32.26
C PRO A 273 27.63 18.14 -30.87
N VAL A 274 26.35 18.48 -30.76
CA VAL A 274 25.60 18.32 -29.52
C VAL A 274 25.01 16.91 -29.52
N THR A 275 25.77 15.97 -28.97
CA THR A 275 25.24 14.64 -28.63
C THR A 275 24.39 14.76 -27.37
N LEU A 276 23.09 14.53 -27.52
CA LEU A 276 22.13 14.38 -26.43
C LEU A 276 21.91 12.89 -26.24
N SER A 277 22.32 12.36 -25.09
CA SER A 277 21.86 11.05 -24.62
C SER A 277 20.91 11.24 -23.46
N PHE A 278 19.72 10.66 -23.57
CA PHE A 278 18.77 10.57 -22.47
C PHE A 278 18.25 9.14 -22.38
N ASP A 279 18.26 8.63 -21.17
CA ASP A 279 17.65 7.35 -20.85
C ASP A 279 16.20 7.62 -20.44
N ARG A 280 15.26 6.84 -20.97
CA ARG A 280 13.85 6.88 -20.60
C ARG A 280 13.39 5.49 -20.26
N ALA A 281 12.51 5.42 -19.27
CA ALA A 281 11.65 4.27 -19.09
C ALA A 281 10.21 4.65 -19.47
N PHE A 282 9.44 3.65 -19.87
CA PHE A 282 8.02 3.73 -20.10
C PHE A 282 7.34 2.58 -19.39
N LEU A 283 6.20 2.86 -18.78
CA LEU A 283 5.29 1.84 -18.29
C LEU A 283 3.99 1.97 -19.09
N VAL A 284 3.66 0.94 -19.84
CA VAL A 284 2.41 0.89 -20.62
C VAL A 284 1.42 0.09 -19.81
N VAL A 285 0.23 0.65 -19.57
CA VAL A 285 -0.89 -0.03 -18.91
C VAL A 285 -2.08 -0.07 -19.87
N THR A 286 -2.70 -1.24 -19.99
CA THR A 286 -3.90 -1.45 -20.81
C THR A 286 -5.06 -1.91 -19.93
N LEU A 287 -6.18 -1.22 -20.02
CA LEU A 287 -7.43 -1.49 -19.32
C LEU A 287 -8.26 -2.56 -20.04
N TRP A 288 -9.26 -3.12 -19.34
CA TRP A 288 -10.24 -3.97 -20.01
C TRP A 288 -11.20 -3.15 -20.89
N PRO A 289 -11.64 -3.67 -22.04
CA PRO A 289 -12.67 -3.00 -22.82
C PRO A 289 -14.04 -3.14 -22.15
N GLY A 290 -14.83 -2.06 -22.12
CA GLY A 290 -16.20 -2.09 -21.58
C GLY A 290 -16.29 -2.09 -20.06
N GLU A 291 -15.31 -1.50 -19.38
CA GLU A 291 -15.39 -1.17 -17.96
C GLU A 291 -16.27 0.06 -17.74
N TYR A 292 -17.02 0.06 -16.64
CA TYR A 292 -17.92 1.16 -16.29
C TYR A 292 -17.84 1.51 -14.81
N TRP A 293 -17.88 2.80 -14.53
CA TRP A 293 -18.18 3.34 -13.21
C TRP A 293 -19.59 2.96 -12.77
N GLN A 294 -19.83 2.99 -11.46
CA GLN A 294 -21.11 2.62 -10.86
C GLN A 294 -22.31 3.51 -11.27
N ASP A 295 -22.05 4.65 -11.90
CA ASP A 295 -23.02 5.58 -12.50
C ASP A 295 -23.21 5.38 -14.01
N GLY A 296 -22.54 4.38 -14.60
CA GLY A 296 -22.66 4.00 -16.01
C GLY A 296 -21.70 4.73 -16.96
N GLN A 297 -20.87 5.66 -16.50
CA GLN A 297 -19.83 6.26 -17.34
C GLN A 297 -18.71 5.23 -17.65
N PRO A 298 -18.16 5.21 -18.87
CA PRO A 298 -17.07 4.29 -19.20
C PRO A 298 -15.79 4.65 -18.44
N ILE A 299 -15.04 3.65 -18.00
CA ILE A 299 -13.68 3.83 -17.47
C ILE A 299 -12.71 3.85 -18.65
N THR A 300 -11.81 4.83 -18.67
CA THR A 300 -10.87 5.02 -19.77
C THR A 300 -9.46 5.37 -19.29
N SER A 301 -8.48 5.33 -20.20
CA SER A 301 -7.11 5.79 -19.92
C SER A 301 -7.04 7.25 -19.49
N LYS A 302 -8.08 8.07 -19.76
CA LYS A 302 -8.16 9.45 -19.29
C LYS A 302 -8.39 9.52 -17.78
N ASP A 303 -9.18 8.61 -17.21
CA ASP A 303 -9.35 8.50 -15.76
C ASP A 303 -8.03 8.12 -15.07
N VAL A 304 -7.27 7.22 -15.69
CA VAL A 304 -5.90 6.87 -15.24
C VAL A 304 -5.01 8.10 -15.27
N ALA A 305 -4.88 8.77 -16.42
CA ALA A 305 -4.05 9.96 -16.54
C ALA A 305 -4.47 11.06 -15.56
N PHE A 306 -5.78 11.32 -15.46
CA PHE A 306 -6.35 12.27 -14.51
C PHE A 306 -5.95 11.95 -13.08
N SER A 307 -6.10 10.69 -12.65
CA SER A 307 -5.81 10.29 -11.27
C SER A 307 -4.37 10.60 -10.87
N PHE A 308 -3.39 10.35 -11.74
CA PHE A 308 -1.98 10.66 -11.46
C PHE A 308 -1.66 12.16 -11.54
N TYR A 309 -2.30 12.90 -12.47
CA TYR A 309 -2.18 14.36 -12.54
C TYR A 309 -2.89 15.08 -11.39
N TYR A 310 -3.91 14.47 -10.80
CA TYR A 310 -4.67 15.01 -9.69
C TYR A 310 -3.77 15.21 -8.46
N GLU A 311 -2.91 14.23 -8.14
CA GLU A 311 -1.90 14.33 -7.07
C GLU A 311 -0.87 15.43 -7.32
N LEU A 312 -0.49 15.62 -8.59
CA LEU A 312 0.41 16.72 -8.95
C LEU A 312 -0.23 18.09 -8.67
N GLN A 313 -1.55 18.19 -8.82
CA GLN A 313 -2.31 19.41 -8.52
C GLN A 313 -2.63 19.56 -7.03
N HIS A 314 -2.63 18.45 -6.29
CA HIS A 314 -2.97 18.35 -4.87
C HIS A 314 -1.82 17.73 -4.06
N PRO A 315 -0.66 18.42 -3.93
CA PRO A 315 0.50 17.89 -3.23
C PRO A 315 0.25 17.57 -1.75
N GLU A 316 -0.81 18.10 -1.14
CA GLU A 316 -1.28 17.75 0.20
C GLU A 316 -1.67 16.27 0.36
N LEU A 317 -1.93 15.56 -0.74
CA LEU A 317 -2.22 14.12 -0.76
C LEU A 317 -0.95 13.26 -0.61
N GLY A 318 0.23 13.88 -0.73
CA GLY A 318 1.50 13.26 -0.35
C GLY A 318 2.15 12.36 -1.41
N ASN A 319 1.58 12.20 -2.61
CA ASN A 319 2.18 11.40 -3.68
C ASN A 319 2.83 12.23 -4.80
N SER A 320 2.88 13.57 -4.68
CA SER A 320 3.47 14.45 -5.70
C SER A 320 4.97 14.22 -5.93
N TRP A 321 5.66 13.53 -5.01
CA TRP A 321 7.08 13.23 -5.11
C TRP A 321 7.44 12.35 -6.32
N ILE A 322 6.51 11.51 -6.81
CA ILE A 322 6.73 10.69 -8.03
C ILE A 322 7.00 11.55 -9.27
N TRP A 323 6.60 12.82 -9.24
CA TRP A 323 6.81 13.82 -10.30
C TRP A 323 8.01 14.75 -10.03
N GLY A 324 8.53 14.77 -8.80
CA GLY A 324 9.53 15.72 -8.32
C GLY A 324 10.96 15.36 -8.72
N PRO A 325 11.94 16.27 -8.60
CA PRO A 325 13.29 16.05 -9.07
C PRO A 325 14.06 15.14 -8.11
N GLU A 326 13.97 13.82 -8.26
CA GLU A 326 15.02 12.98 -7.68
C GLU A 326 16.36 13.31 -8.34
N GLN A 327 17.38 13.47 -7.50
CA GLN A 327 18.77 13.74 -7.85
C GLN A 327 19.38 12.69 -8.80
N TYR A 328 18.73 11.55 -8.99
CA TYR A 328 19.22 10.39 -9.75
C TYR A 328 18.37 10.01 -10.97
N GLY A 329 17.29 10.75 -11.28
CA GLY A 329 16.37 10.45 -12.39
C GLY A 329 15.39 9.31 -12.08
N GLY A 330 14.50 8.98 -13.02
CA GLY A 330 13.44 7.98 -12.82
C GLY A 330 12.07 8.55 -12.46
N ASN A 331 11.92 9.87 -12.47
CA ASN A 331 10.66 10.53 -12.11
C ASN A 331 9.64 10.40 -13.23
N LEU A 332 8.38 10.31 -12.85
CA LEU A 332 7.25 10.43 -13.76
C LEU A 332 7.22 11.86 -14.31
N ILE A 333 7.14 11.99 -15.62
CA ILE A 333 7.05 13.30 -16.27
C ILE A 333 5.79 13.46 -17.11
N SER A 334 5.11 12.35 -17.43
CA SER A 334 3.85 12.39 -18.15
C SER A 334 3.08 11.08 -18.02
N VAL A 335 1.75 11.17 -18.07
CA VAL A 335 0.86 10.03 -18.30
C VAL A 335 0.02 10.34 -19.54
N LEU A 336 0.21 9.57 -20.59
CA LEU A 336 -0.45 9.77 -21.89
C LEU A 336 -1.65 8.84 -22.03
N PRO A 337 -2.88 9.34 -22.18
CA PRO A 337 -4.04 8.53 -22.56
C PRO A 337 -3.97 8.22 -24.07
N TYR A 338 -3.11 7.25 -24.45
CA TYR A 338 -2.77 6.95 -25.84
C TYR A 338 -3.99 6.61 -26.70
N ASN A 339 -4.91 5.82 -26.16
CA ASN A 339 -6.23 5.54 -26.73
C ASN A 339 -7.21 5.30 -25.58
N THR A 340 -8.47 4.91 -25.85
CA THR A 340 -9.50 4.73 -24.81
C THR A 340 -9.11 3.77 -23.68
N THR A 341 -8.30 2.75 -23.93
CA THR A 341 -7.92 1.71 -22.95
C THR A 341 -6.45 1.74 -22.55
N THR A 342 -5.58 2.47 -23.24
CA THR A 342 -4.13 2.42 -23.01
C THR A 342 -3.61 3.72 -22.42
N ALA A 343 -2.98 3.64 -21.25
CA ALA A 343 -2.23 4.71 -20.62
C ALA A 343 -0.71 4.43 -20.71
N ILE A 344 0.09 5.44 -21.01
CA ILE A 344 1.55 5.34 -21.08
C ILE A 344 2.17 6.31 -20.08
N PHE A 345 2.80 5.76 -19.05
CA PHE A 345 3.59 6.51 -18.09
C PHE A 345 4.99 6.70 -18.65
N VAL A 346 5.47 7.95 -18.64
CA VAL A 346 6.76 8.35 -19.20
C VAL A 346 7.68 8.80 -18.08
N PHE A 347 8.87 8.22 -18.04
CA PHE A 347 9.88 8.54 -17.03
C PHE A 347 11.09 9.25 -17.66
N ASN A 348 11.79 10.04 -16.85
CA ASN A 348 13.05 10.71 -17.24
C ASN A 348 14.31 9.87 -16.95
N GLY A 349 14.16 8.59 -16.60
CA GLY A 349 15.21 7.64 -16.27
C GLY A 349 14.62 6.29 -15.84
N THR A 350 15.40 5.45 -15.16
CA THR A 350 14.93 4.21 -14.53
C THR A 350 14.16 4.55 -13.25
N PRO A 351 12.85 4.29 -13.15
CA PRO A 351 12.09 4.56 -11.94
C PRO A 351 12.37 3.52 -10.85
N ASN A 352 12.02 3.86 -9.61
CA ASN A 352 11.95 2.91 -8.51
C ASN A 352 10.90 1.81 -8.80
N MET A 353 11.32 0.73 -9.43
CA MET A 353 10.43 -0.34 -9.87
C MET A 353 9.70 -1.01 -8.70
N ASP A 354 10.36 -1.16 -7.54
CA ASP A 354 9.75 -1.73 -6.34
C ASP A 354 8.58 -0.86 -5.85
N ASN A 355 8.77 0.46 -5.79
CA ASN A 355 7.68 1.36 -5.43
C ASN A 355 6.55 1.38 -6.47
N TRP A 356 6.89 1.35 -7.76
CA TRP A 356 5.88 1.33 -8.82
C TRP A 356 5.01 0.06 -8.80
N LEU A 357 5.64 -1.11 -8.61
CA LEU A 357 4.92 -2.39 -8.54
C LEU A 357 4.21 -2.56 -7.19
N GLY A 358 4.89 -2.27 -6.07
CA GLY A 358 4.36 -2.51 -4.74
C GLY A 358 3.39 -1.45 -4.22
N THR A 359 3.45 -0.22 -4.75
CA THR A 359 2.67 0.94 -4.26
C THR A 359 1.89 1.62 -5.37
N GLN A 360 2.53 2.16 -6.42
CA GLN A 360 1.83 3.04 -7.37
C GLN A 360 0.77 2.32 -8.20
N LEU A 361 1.04 1.08 -8.64
CA LEU A 361 0.07 0.28 -9.38
C LEU A 361 -0.94 -0.45 -8.49
N ARG A 362 -0.59 -0.69 -7.23
CA ARG A 362 -1.36 -1.49 -6.26
C ARG A 362 -2.23 -0.66 -5.34
N TYR A 363 -1.65 0.34 -4.67
CA TYR A 363 -2.28 1.09 -3.58
C TYR A 363 -2.84 2.45 -4.03
N TYR A 364 -2.72 2.81 -5.30
CA TYR A 364 -3.25 4.06 -5.81
C TYR A 364 -4.64 3.87 -6.48
N PRO A 365 -5.72 4.46 -5.95
CA PRO A 365 -7.05 4.33 -6.53
C PRO A 365 -7.18 5.10 -7.83
N ILE A 366 -7.85 4.51 -8.82
CA ILE A 366 -8.26 5.24 -10.02
C ILE A 366 -9.57 5.97 -9.73
N LEU A 367 -9.58 7.26 -10.04
CA LEU A 367 -10.66 8.20 -9.73
C LEU A 367 -11.50 8.50 -10.98
N PRO A 368 -12.84 8.56 -10.87
CA PRO A 368 -13.70 9.00 -11.96
C PRO A 368 -13.45 10.49 -12.26
N GLN A 369 -12.83 10.77 -13.40
CA GLN A 369 -12.44 12.14 -13.78
C GLN A 369 -13.65 13.08 -13.74
N HIS A 370 -14.81 12.64 -14.24
CA HIS A 370 -16.02 13.47 -14.35
C HIS A 370 -16.60 13.92 -12.99
N ILE A 371 -16.20 13.28 -11.89
CA ILE A 371 -16.60 13.65 -10.52
C ILE A 371 -15.48 14.45 -9.86
N TRP A 372 -14.28 13.86 -9.80
CA TRP A 372 -13.17 14.39 -9.01
C TRP A 372 -12.57 15.67 -9.60
N TYR A 373 -12.75 15.94 -10.90
CA TYR A 373 -12.31 17.19 -11.52
C TYR A 373 -12.86 18.45 -10.82
N ASN A 374 -14.05 18.37 -10.22
CA ASN A 374 -14.69 19.49 -9.53
C ASN A 374 -14.43 19.51 -8.01
N VAL A 375 -13.63 18.58 -7.48
CA VAL A 375 -13.32 18.50 -6.06
C VAL A 375 -12.09 19.36 -5.78
N SER A 376 -12.28 20.51 -5.13
CA SER A 376 -11.17 21.45 -4.84
C SER A 376 -10.39 21.11 -3.58
N SER A 377 -10.96 20.33 -2.66
CA SER A 377 -10.34 19.98 -1.38
C SER A 377 -10.43 18.47 -1.15
N PRO A 378 -9.67 17.66 -1.91
CA PRO A 378 -9.78 16.21 -1.88
C PRO A 378 -9.48 15.60 -0.52
N LEU A 379 -8.54 16.16 0.26
CA LEU A 379 -8.14 15.59 1.54
C LEU A 379 -9.26 15.63 2.60
N THR A 380 -10.10 16.66 2.59
CA THR A 380 -11.16 16.88 3.60
C THR A 380 -12.56 16.53 3.09
N TRP A 381 -12.72 16.29 1.80
CA TRP A 381 -14.01 15.92 1.23
C TRP A 381 -14.43 14.53 1.72
N THR A 382 -15.64 14.42 2.27
CA THR A 382 -16.12 13.17 2.87
C THR A 382 -16.62 12.14 1.85
N ASN A 383 -16.78 12.55 0.59
CA ASN A 383 -17.30 11.73 -0.51
C ASN A 383 -18.61 10.99 -0.16
N PRO A 384 -19.69 11.71 0.21
CA PRO A 384 -20.88 11.09 0.81
C PRO A 384 -21.62 10.09 -0.10
N ASN A 385 -21.43 10.17 -1.42
CA ASN A 385 -22.00 9.28 -2.41
C ASN A 385 -20.87 8.74 -3.31
N PRO A 386 -20.04 7.81 -2.81
CA PRO A 386 -18.89 7.35 -3.56
C PRO A 386 -19.35 6.59 -4.81
N VAL A 387 -18.84 7.02 -5.96
CA VAL A 387 -18.98 6.32 -7.24
C VAL A 387 -17.63 5.71 -7.56
N GLY A 388 -17.57 4.38 -7.50
CA GLY A 388 -16.35 3.63 -7.80
C GLY A 388 -16.53 2.65 -8.95
N SER A 389 -15.53 1.81 -9.13
CA SER A 389 -15.41 0.82 -10.20
C SER A 389 -15.49 -0.63 -9.71
N GLY A 390 -15.48 -0.83 -8.40
CA GLY A 390 -15.43 -2.12 -7.74
C GLY A 390 -16.80 -2.82 -7.58
N PRO A 391 -16.78 -4.08 -7.11
CA PRO A 391 -17.95 -4.96 -7.03
C PRO A 391 -18.95 -4.58 -5.94
N TYR A 392 -18.65 -3.61 -5.06
CA TYR A 392 -19.56 -3.15 -4.02
C TYR A 392 -19.72 -1.63 -4.03
N LYS A 393 -20.87 -1.18 -3.53
CA LYS A 393 -21.22 0.22 -3.27
C LYS A 393 -21.19 0.48 -1.77
N ALA A 394 -20.82 1.69 -1.37
CA ALA A 394 -21.06 2.13 0.01
C ALA A 394 -22.56 2.07 0.32
N PHE A 395 -22.90 1.54 1.49
CA PHE A 395 -24.30 1.35 1.89
C PHE A 395 -24.63 2.05 3.21
N TYR A 396 -23.82 1.84 4.25
CA TYR A 396 -24.04 2.44 5.56
C TYR A 396 -22.73 2.71 6.29
N LEU A 397 -22.69 3.84 6.97
CA LEU A 397 -21.57 4.31 7.77
C LEU A 397 -22.08 4.56 9.20
N GLY A 398 -21.77 3.64 10.11
CA GLY A 398 -22.16 3.70 11.51
C GLY A 398 -20.98 3.94 12.45
N GLN A 399 -21.26 4.10 13.74
CA GLN A 399 -20.21 4.28 14.75
C GLN A 399 -19.40 3.01 15.02
N THR A 400 -20.03 1.85 14.86
CA THR A 400 -19.48 0.53 15.19
C THR A 400 -19.36 -0.39 13.99
N GLU A 401 -19.87 0.01 12.83
CA GLU A 401 -19.87 -0.82 11.62
C GLU A 401 -19.90 0.02 10.34
N VAL A 402 -19.31 -0.53 9.28
CA VAL A 402 -19.40 -0.05 7.90
C VAL A 402 -20.04 -1.15 7.08
N VAL A 403 -21.02 -0.82 6.25
CA VAL A 403 -21.67 -1.77 5.36
C VAL A 403 -21.46 -1.36 3.91
N PHE A 404 -21.11 -2.35 3.10
CA PHE A 404 -21.09 -2.28 1.65
C PHE A 404 -22.13 -3.24 1.06
N VAL A 405 -22.71 -2.88 -0.07
CA VAL A 405 -23.70 -3.70 -0.78
C VAL A 405 -23.19 -4.06 -2.18
N LYS A 406 -23.33 -5.34 -2.56
CA LYS A 406 -22.87 -5.86 -3.84
C LYS A 406 -23.53 -5.14 -5.01
N TRP A 407 -22.76 -4.82 -6.03
CA TRP A 407 -23.22 -4.25 -7.29
C TRP A 407 -23.43 -5.38 -8.32
N ASP A 408 -24.67 -5.84 -8.45
CA ASP A 408 -25.01 -6.97 -9.33
C ASP A 408 -24.70 -6.71 -10.83
N ASN A 409 -24.67 -5.44 -11.24
CA ASN A 409 -24.33 -5.04 -12.62
C ASN A 409 -22.84 -4.70 -12.80
N TRP A 410 -21.97 -5.12 -11.88
CA TRP A 410 -20.53 -4.88 -12.01
C TRP A 410 -19.95 -5.56 -13.25
N TRP A 411 -19.17 -4.80 -14.02
CA TRP A 411 -18.56 -5.24 -15.28
C TRP A 411 -17.62 -6.45 -15.08
N GLY A 412 -16.99 -6.55 -13.91
CA GLY A 412 -16.03 -7.60 -13.59
C GLY A 412 -16.62 -9.01 -13.52
N TRP A 413 -17.93 -9.17 -13.26
CA TRP A 413 -18.57 -10.50 -13.27
C TRP A 413 -18.33 -11.22 -14.60
N LYS A 414 -18.49 -10.49 -15.71
CA LYS A 414 -18.27 -11.03 -17.05
C LYS A 414 -16.79 -11.12 -17.40
N VAL A 415 -16.00 -10.09 -17.10
CA VAL A 415 -14.58 -10.02 -17.46
C VAL A 415 -13.77 -11.13 -16.79
N PHE A 416 -14.03 -11.39 -15.51
CA PHE A 416 -13.32 -12.40 -14.73
C PHE A 416 -14.02 -13.77 -14.74
N GLY A 417 -15.18 -13.90 -15.40
CA GLY A 417 -15.94 -15.15 -15.44
C GLY A 417 -16.47 -15.60 -14.08
N LEU A 418 -16.73 -14.63 -13.19
CA LEU A 418 -17.19 -14.86 -11.82
C LEU A 418 -18.71 -15.00 -11.78
N ASN A 419 -19.21 -15.92 -10.94
CA ASN A 419 -20.64 -16.05 -10.74
C ASN A 419 -21.12 -15.00 -9.72
N PRO A 420 -21.97 -14.02 -10.10
CA PRO A 420 -22.43 -12.97 -9.21
C PRO A 420 -23.30 -13.49 -8.04
N ALA A 421 -23.74 -14.76 -8.08
CA ALA A 421 -24.50 -15.39 -7.02
C ALA A 421 -23.64 -15.91 -5.85
N TYR A 422 -22.30 -15.96 -5.99
CA TYR A 422 -21.42 -16.51 -4.96
C TYR A 422 -20.99 -15.49 -3.90
N PRO A 423 -20.45 -14.31 -4.25
CA PRO A 423 -19.99 -13.39 -3.22
C PRO A 423 -21.16 -12.87 -2.36
N PRO A 424 -20.90 -12.51 -1.10
CA PRO A 424 -21.91 -11.96 -0.19
C PRO A 424 -22.63 -10.75 -0.79
N LYS A 425 -23.89 -10.57 -0.42
CA LYS A 425 -24.64 -9.38 -0.83
C LYS A 425 -24.24 -8.17 0.01
N TYR A 426 -23.96 -8.40 1.30
CA TYR A 426 -23.51 -7.37 2.23
C TYR A 426 -22.15 -7.73 2.81
N LEU A 427 -21.24 -6.76 2.83
CA LEU A 427 -19.99 -6.83 3.59
C LEU A 427 -20.11 -5.89 4.76
N VAL A 428 -19.88 -6.39 5.96
CA VAL A 428 -19.88 -5.59 7.19
C VAL A 428 -18.47 -5.61 7.78
N GLN A 429 -17.85 -4.45 7.90
CA GLN A 429 -16.61 -4.27 8.64
C GLN A 429 -16.95 -3.75 10.04
N LEU A 430 -16.59 -4.53 11.07
CA LEU A 430 -16.90 -4.22 12.47
C LEU A 430 -15.75 -3.45 13.13
N TYR A 431 -16.12 -2.38 13.83
CA TYR A 431 -15.23 -1.72 14.79
C TYR A 431 -15.35 -2.40 16.16
N VAL A 432 -14.24 -3.01 16.60
CA VAL A 432 -14.14 -3.67 17.91
C VAL A 432 -13.01 -3.02 18.68
N THR A 433 -13.28 -2.60 19.91
CA THR A 433 -12.34 -1.81 20.72
C THR A 433 -11.25 -2.65 21.39
N SER A 434 -11.41 -3.97 21.48
CA SER A 434 -10.44 -4.86 22.12
C SER A 434 -10.59 -6.31 21.69
N ASN A 435 -9.45 -7.00 21.56
CA ASN A 435 -9.33 -8.44 21.32
C ASN A 435 -10.07 -9.28 22.39
N ALA A 436 -10.26 -8.76 23.60
CA ALA A 436 -10.97 -9.47 24.68
C ALA A 436 -12.45 -9.78 24.36
N LEU A 437 -13.07 -9.04 23.43
CA LEU A 437 -14.47 -9.25 23.02
C LEU A 437 -14.61 -10.37 21.97
N VAL A 438 -13.56 -10.59 21.18
CA VAL A 438 -13.56 -11.42 19.98
C VAL A 438 -13.91 -12.90 20.28
N PRO A 439 -13.38 -13.55 21.33
CA PRO A 439 -13.81 -14.90 21.72
C PRO A 439 -15.34 -15.08 21.80
N THR A 440 -16.04 -14.12 22.39
CA THR A 440 -17.51 -14.19 22.54
C THR A 440 -18.20 -13.99 21.20
N MET A 441 -17.69 -13.07 20.36
CA MET A 441 -18.21 -12.84 19.02
C MET A 441 -18.10 -14.09 18.14
N ILE A 442 -16.99 -14.82 18.22
CA ILE A 442 -16.80 -16.09 17.51
C ILE A 442 -17.80 -17.15 18.00
N GLN A 443 -17.97 -17.29 19.31
CA GLN A 443 -18.95 -18.24 19.91
C GLN A 443 -20.39 -17.96 19.48
N GLN A 444 -20.71 -16.71 19.20
CA GLN A 444 -22.03 -16.25 18.78
C GLN A 444 -22.17 -16.15 17.25
N HIS A 445 -21.16 -16.59 16.48
CA HIS A 445 -21.12 -16.50 15.01
C HIS A 445 -21.34 -15.06 14.48
N MET A 446 -20.84 -14.07 15.23
CA MET A 446 -20.88 -12.64 14.87
C MET A 446 -19.68 -12.19 14.02
N LEU A 447 -18.71 -13.08 13.77
CA LEU A 447 -17.55 -12.84 12.92
C LEU A 447 -17.35 -14.02 11.97
N ASP A 448 -17.35 -13.73 10.67
CA ASP A 448 -17.00 -14.69 9.63
C ASP A 448 -15.52 -14.60 9.26
N TRP A 449 -14.97 -13.37 9.18
CA TRP A 449 -13.58 -13.11 8.80
C TRP A 449 -12.89 -12.35 9.92
N ASN A 450 -12.03 -13.04 10.66
CA ASN A 450 -11.37 -12.50 11.84
C ASN A 450 -9.90 -12.19 11.56
N SER A 451 -9.52 -10.93 11.73
CA SER A 451 -8.13 -10.49 11.75
C SER A 451 -7.69 -9.88 13.09
N PHE A 452 -8.39 -10.19 14.17
CA PHE A 452 -7.93 -9.94 15.53
C PHE A 452 -7.09 -11.10 16.05
N PHE A 453 -6.17 -10.81 16.97
CA PHE A 453 -5.57 -11.83 17.82
C PHE A 453 -6.65 -12.50 18.70
N VAL A 454 -6.59 -13.82 18.82
CA VAL A 454 -7.49 -14.61 19.65
C VAL A 454 -6.69 -15.67 20.42
N PRO A 455 -6.68 -15.64 21.76
CA PRO A 455 -5.95 -16.64 22.54
C PRO A 455 -6.59 -18.02 22.36
N ASN A 456 -5.74 -19.05 22.22
CA ASN A 456 -6.17 -20.44 22.03
C ASN A 456 -7.12 -20.65 20.83
N ILE A 457 -6.83 -20.03 19.68
CA ILE A 457 -7.66 -20.07 18.46
C ILE A 457 -8.10 -21.49 18.06
N GLN A 458 -7.25 -22.49 18.26
CA GLN A 458 -7.54 -23.89 17.95
C GLN A 458 -8.78 -24.44 18.67
N THR A 459 -9.15 -23.87 19.82
CA THR A 459 -10.34 -24.27 20.59
C THR A 459 -11.65 -23.80 19.98
N PHE A 460 -11.60 -22.87 19.01
CA PHE A 460 -12.77 -22.31 18.32
C PHE A 460 -13.15 -23.07 17.04
N THR A 461 -12.39 -24.09 16.66
CA THR A 461 -12.76 -25.03 15.57
C THR A 461 -14.13 -25.70 15.81
N LYS A 462 -14.52 -25.89 17.08
CA LYS A 462 -15.86 -26.39 17.46
C LYS A 462 -17.02 -25.43 17.11
N TYR A 463 -16.72 -24.16 16.86
CA TYR A 463 -17.64 -23.14 16.37
C TYR A 463 -17.42 -22.84 14.87
N GLY A 464 -16.72 -23.72 14.14
CA GLY A 464 -16.46 -23.53 12.71
C GLY A 464 -15.38 -22.50 12.37
N MET A 465 -14.65 -21.98 13.36
CA MET A 465 -13.56 -21.02 13.15
C MET A 465 -12.23 -21.74 12.90
N TYR A 466 -11.66 -21.55 11.72
CA TYR A 466 -10.39 -22.15 11.28
C TYR A 466 -9.37 -21.07 10.91
N THR A 467 -8.12 -21.46 10.72
CA THR A 467 -6.99 -20.58 10.38
C THR A 467 -6.35 -21.01 9.06
N TYR A 468 -5.38 -20.24 8.56
CA TYR A 468 -4.70 -20.58 7.30
C TYR A 468 -3.99 -21.94 7.37
N LEU A 469 -3.21 -22.16 8.43
CA LEU A 469 -2.55 -23.42 8.72
C LEU A 469 -3.41 -24.20 9.72
N PRO A 470 -3.62 -25.52 9.53
CA PRO A 470 -4.42 -26.34 10.45
C PRO A 470 -3.72 -26.66 11.77
N ASN A 471 -2.41 -26.44 11.84
CA ASN A 471 -1.55 -26.72 13.00
C ASN A 471 -0.70 -25.48 13.34
N PRO A 472 -0.12 -25.40 14.56
CA PRO A 472 0.77 -24.30 14.93
C PRO A 472 1.84 -24.02 13.86
N PRO A 473 2.15 -22.75 13.57
CA PRO A 473 1.70 -21.55 14.29
C PRO A 473 0.30 -21.04 13.90
N TYR A 474 -0.48 -21.79 13.11
CA TYR A 474 -1.83 -21.45 12.61
C TYR A 474 -1.88 -20.31 11.58
N PHE A 475 -0.99 -19.33 11.70
CA PHE A 475 -0.93 -18.14 10.85
C PHE A 475 0.36 -18.09 10.02
N LEU A 476 0.27 -17.44 8.88
CA LEU A 476 1.41 -17.14 8.02
C LEU A 476 2.28 -16.06 8.66
N GLN A 477 3.59 -16.10 8.39
CA GLN A 477 4.57 -15.26 9.07
C GLN A 477 5.17 -14.20 8.14
N TYR A 478 5.50 -13.02 8.69
CA TYR A 478 6.21 -11.94 8.00
C TYR A 478 7.34 -11.32 8.87
N PRO A 479 8.39 -10.76 8.26
CA PRO A 479 9.45 -10.05 8.98
C PRO A 479 9.06 -8.59 9.14
N ALA A 480 8.90 -8.01 10.33
CA ALA A 480 8.83 -8.53 11.69
C ALA A 480 7.89 -7.64 12.52
N VAL A 481 7.64 -7.97 13.79
CA VAL A 481 7.16 -7.01 14.80
C VAL A 481 8.37 -6.47 15.55
N TYR A 482 8.47 -5.14 15.70
CA TYR A 482 9.62 -4.47 16.30
C TYR A 482 9.28 -3.77 17.61
N LEU A 483 10.29 -3.61 18.46
CA LEU A 483 10.41 -2.50 19.39
C LEU A 483 11.11 -1.34 18.67
N MET A 484 10.41 -0.23 18.55
CA MET A 484 10.93 1.02 18.01
C MET A 484 11.18 2.00 19.16
N ILE A 485 12.36 2.60 19.22
CA ILE A 485 12.76 3.58 20.24
C ILE A 485 13.04 4.91 19.54
N ALA A 486 12.69 6.05 20.13
CA ALA A 486 13.00 7.36 19.53
C ALA A 486 14.52 7.57 19.34
N ASN A 487 15.00 7.46 18.10
CA ASN A 487 16.42 7.40 17.74
C ASN A 487 17.14 8.75 17.78
N ASN A 488 16.44 9.87 17.98
CA ASN A 488 17.02 11.21 17.98
C ASN A 488 17.05 11.87 19.36
N THR A 489 16.62 11.16 20.41
CA THR A 489 16.61 11.67 21.79
C THR A 489 17.79 11.11 22.58
N TYR A 490 18.46 11.91 23.42
CA TYR A 490 19.53 11.38 24.28
C TYR A 490 18.92 10.53 25.41
N PRO A 491 19.51 9.38 25.78
CA PRO A 491 20.71 8.74 25.20
C PRO A 491 20.42 7.78 24.04
N TRP A 492 19.15 7.63 23.65
CA TRP A 492 18.70 6.76 22.57
C TRP A 492 19.28 7.10 21.19
N ASN A 493 19.81 8.30 21.00
CA ASN A 493 20.55 8.70 19.80
C ASN A 493 21.92 8.04 19.63
N ILE A 494 22.39 7.31 20.64
CA ILE A 494 23.63 6.56 20.59
C ILE A 494 23.33 5.13 20.09
N CYS A 495 23.82 4.81 18.89
CA CYS A 495 23.68 3.48 18.26
C CYS A 495 23.98 2.31 19.21
N ALA A 496 25.09 2.40 19.95
CA ALA A 496 25.52 1.36 20.87
C ALA A 496 24.57 1.17 22.07
N VAL A 497 23.87 2.22 22.53
CA VAL A 497 22.87 2.11 23.61
C VAL A 497 21.66 1.30 23.12
N ARG A 498 21.17 1.57 21.91
CA ARG A 498 20.06 0.79 21.32
C ARG A 498 20.46 -0.66 21.04
N ARG A 499 21.69 -0.88 20.56
CA ARG A 499 22.24 -2.24 20.40
C ARG A 499 22.31 -2.99 21.73
N ALA A 500 22.69 -2.32 22.82
CA ALA A 500 22.67 -2.92 24.16
C ALA A 500 21.25 -3.33 24.58
N VAL A 501 20.22 -2.51 24.32
CA VAL A 501 18.81 -2.87 24.57
C VAL A 501 18.42 -4.13 23.78
N ALA A 502 18.80 -4.21 22.51
CA ALA A 502 18.51 -5.37 21.67
C ALA A 502 19.07 -6.68 22.27
N MET A 503 20.24 -6.61 22.90
CA MET A 503 20.90 -7.74 23.56
C MET A 503 20.31 -8.10 24.93
N VAL A 504 19.44 -7.26 25.50
CA VAL A 504 18.75 -7.55 26.78
C VAL A 504 17.45 -8.32 26.53
N ILE A 505 16.89 -8.26 25.33
CA ILE A 505 15.56 -8.81 25.04
C ILE A 505 15.65 -10.29 24.69
N ASN A 506 14.93 -11.12 25.45
CA ASN A 506 14.67 -12.51 25.13
C ASN A 506 13.29 -12.65 24.45
N ALA A 507 13.32 -12.90 23.15
CA ALA A 507 12.13 -13.05 22.31
C ALA A 507 11.32 -14.34 22.57
N THR A 508 11.94 -15.39 23.12
CA THR A 508 11.28 -16.70 23.25
C THR A 508 10.05 -16.66 24.17
N PRO A 509 10.11 -16.05 25.37
CA PRO A 509 8.93 -15.82 26.19
C PRO A 509 7.88 -14.93 25.52
N LEU A 510 8.29 -13.90 24.77
CA LEU A 510 7.34 -13.00 24.08
C LEU A 510 6.45 -13.80 23.12
N SER A 511 7.08 -14.58 22.24
CA SER A 511 6.38 -15.48 21.32
C SER A 511 5.46 -16.47 22.04
N ARG A 512 5.94 -17.14 23.09
CA ARG A 512 5.17 -18.23 23.73
C ARG A 512 4.06 -17.76 24.65
N VAL A 513 4.26 -16.65 25.37
CA VAL A 513 3.36 -16.19 26.44
C VAL A 513 2.44 -15.08 25.96
N ALA A 514 2.99 -14.04 25.30
CA ALA A 514 2.17 -12.94 24.79
C ALA A 514 1.43 -13.37 23.51
N GLU A 515 2.12 -14.03 22.58
CA GLU A 515 1.60 -14.37 21.26
C GLU A 515 1.09 -15.82 21.15
N PHE A 516 1.06 -16.58 22.26
CA PHE A 516 0.57 -17.97 22.30
C PHE A 516 1.25 -18.92 21.29
N GLY A 517 2.46 -18.58 20.83
CA GLY A 517 3.22 -19.32 19.82
C GLY A 517 2.74 -19.10 18.39
N TYR A 518 1.90 -18.09 18.13
CA TYR A 518 1.40 -17.72 16.80
C TYR A 518 2.41 -16.89 16.02
N GLU A 519 3.05 -15.94 16.68
CA GLU A 519 4.22 -15.22 16.16
C GLU A 519 5.47 -15.99 16.58
N LEU A 520 6.26 -16.44 15.61
CA LEU A 520 7.42 -17.27 15.90
C LEU A 520 8.58 -16.44 16.49
N PRO A 521 9.41 -17.00 17.39
CA PRO A 521 10.67 -16.36 17.75
C PRO A 521 11.52 -16.18 16.49
N CYS A 522 12.17 -15.03 16.37
CA CYS A 522 13.05 -14.77 15.23
C CYS A 522 14.18 -15.80 15.18
N LYS A 523 14.26 -16.53 14.08
CA LYS A 523 15.31 -17.54 13.83
C LYS A 523 16.62 -16.93 13.37
N ASP A 524 16.56 -15.68 12.89
CA ASP A 524 17.69 -14.84 12.55
C ASP A 524 17.41 -13.41 13.04
N PRO A 525 18.43 -12.55 13.18
CA PRO A 525 18.26 -11.21 13.75
C PRO A 525 17.45 -10.22 12.90
N LEU A 526 17.03 -10.55 11.68
CA LEU A 526 16.08 -9.77 10.86
C LEU A 526 14.66 -10.40 10.82
N CYS A 527 14.49 -11.57 11.44
CA CYS A 527 13.25 -12.36 11.48
C CYS A 527 12.73 -12.80 10.10
N ILE A 528 13.62 -13.00 9.12
CA ILE A 528 13.26 -13.36 7.73
C ILE A 528 12.97 -14.85 7.58
N THR A 529 13.74 -15.70 8.27
CA THR A 529 13.68 -17.16 8.15
C THR A 529 12.36 -17.71 8.70
N GLY A 530 11.65 -18.48 7.88
CA GLY A 530 10.33 -19.03 8.18
C GLY A 530 9.16 -18.13 7.79
N THR A 531 9.43 -16.98 7.14
CA THR A 531 8.40 -16.07 6.63
C THR A 531 8.02 -16.38 5.18
N ILE A 532 6.89 -15.85 4.71
CA ILE A 532 6.47 -16.01 3.32
C ILE A 532 7.41 -15.32 2.31
N PHE A 533 8.30 -14.44 2.78
CA PHE A 533 9.23 -13.67 1.96
C PHE A 533 10.65 -14.24 1.94
N GLU A 534 10.95 -15.28 2.72
CA GLU A 534 12.30 -15.86 2.82
C GLU A 534 12.89 -16.17 1.44
N ASN A 535 12.12 -16.81 0.58
CA ASN A 535 12.57 -17.20 -0.76
C ASN A 535 12.77 -16.02 -1.70
N SER A 536 11.87 -15.02 -1.68
CA SER A 536 11.98 -13.86 -2.56
C SER A 536 13.10 -12.91 -2.11
N TRP A 537 13.40 -12.87 -0.80
CA TRP A 537 14.46 -12.02 -0.25
C TRP A 537 15.85 -12.67 -0.35
N ALA A 538 15.93 -14.00 -0.42
CA ALA A 538 17.19 -14.75 -0.44
C ALA A 538 18.26 -14.21 -1.44
N PRO A 539 17.93 -13.79 -2.67
CA PRO A 539 18.92 -13.23 -3.60
C PRO A 539 19.54 -11.90 -3.12
N TYR A 540 18.81 -11.12 -2.33
CA TYR A 540 19.20 -9.77 -1.90
C TYR A 540 19.95 -9.76 -0.57
N ILE A 541 19.82 -10.82 0.24
CA ILE A 541 20.36 -10.88 1.59
C ILE A 541 21.70 -11.61 1.62
N ASN A 542 22.74 -10.93 2.11
CA ASN A 542 24.03 -11.54 2.40
C ASN A 542 24.01 -12.15 3.81
N TRP A 543 23.69 -13.44 3.90
CA TRP A 543 23.61 -14.17 5.17
C TRP A 543 24.93 -14.19 5.96
N THR A 544 26.09 -14.16 5.31
CA THR A 544 27.38 -14.05 6.01
C THR A 544 27.48 -12.74 6.78
N ALA A 545 27.03 -11.63 6.19
CA ALA A 545 26.99 -10.34 6.87
C ALA A 545 25.98 -10.36 8.03
N VAL A 546 24.81 -11.00 7.86
CA VAL A 546 23.81 -11.16 8.93
C VAL A 546 24.41 -11.91 10.12
N GLN A 547 25.12 -13.01 9.88
CA GLN A 547 25.75 -13.78 10.96
C GLN A 547 26.95 -13.05 11.59
N GLN A 548 27.69 -12.26 10.81
CA GLN A 548 28.84 -11.52 11.31
C GLN A 548 28.45 -10.35 12.22
N TYR A 549 27.42 -9.58 11.86
CA TYR A 549 27.06 -8.34 12.54
C TYR A 549 25.86 -8.48 13.49
N GLY A 550 25.03 -9.50 13.29
CA GLY A 550 23.81 -9.72 14.06
C GLY A 550 24.05 -9.83 15.56
N TRP A 551 23.05 -9.44 16.34
CA TRP A 551 23.05 -9.61 17.80
C TRP A 551 22.15 -10.78 18.22
N SER A 552 22.35 -11.24 19.44
CA SER A 552 21.48 -12.19 20.13
C SER A 552 21.33 -11.77 21.58
N TYR A 553 20.45 -12.43 22.32
CA TYR A 553 20.27 -12.22 23.76
C TYR A 553 21.60 -12.46 24.51
N ASN A 554 22.19 -11.37 25.00
CA ASN A 554 23.45 -11.32 25.75
C ASN A 554 23.48 -10.11 26.69
N PRO A 555 22.78 -10.16 27.84
CA PRO A 555 22.75 -9.06 28.81
C PRO A 555 24.13 -8.67 29.36
N GLN A 556 25.08 -9.61 29.38
CA GLN A 556 26.44 -9.36 29.86
C GLN A 556 27.18 -8.41 28.90
N GLU A 557 27.12 -8.68 27.59
CA GLU A 557 27.69 -7.78 26.58
C GLU A 557 26.95 -6.44 26.55
N ALA A 558 25.62 -6.44 26.73
CA ALA A 558 24.85 -5.20 26.87
C ALA A 558 25.38 -4.32 28.02
N ALA A 559 25.65 -4.92 29.18
CA ALA A 559 26.22 -4.19 30.33
C ALA A 559 27.62 -3.64 30.04
N GLN A 560 28.47 -4.43 29.37
CA GLN A 560 29.81 -3.98 28.95
C GLN A 560 29.75 -2.80 27.98
N ILE A 561 28.81 -2.83 27.02
CA ILE A 561 28.58 -1.72 26.09
C ILE A 561 28.18 -0.47 26.87
N LEU A 562 27.19 -0.54 27.77
CA LEU A 562 26.77 0.60 28.57
C LEU A 562 27.92 1.17 29.42
N GLN A 563 28.67 0.30 30.10
CA GLN A 563 29.84 0.70 30.90
C GLN A 563 30.92 1.38 30.05
N SER A 564 31.20 0.87 28.85
CA SER A 564 32.18 1.47 27.93
C SER A 564 31.81 2.89 27.50
N LEU A 565 30.52 3.23 27.56
CA LEU A 565 29.99 4.56 27.26
C LEU A 565 29.90 5.46 28.51
N GLY A 566 30.38 4.99 29.66
CA GLY A 566 30.36 5.71 30.93
C GLY A 566 29.04 5.62 31.70
N PHE A 567 28.11 4.75 31.29
CA PHE A 567 26.91 4.47 32.08
C PHE A 567 27.30 3.63 33.30
N TYR A 568 26.63 3.85 34.41
CA TYR A 568 26.90 3.15 35.66
C TYR A 568 25.59 2.78 36.36
N LYS A 569 25.62 1.71 37.15
CA LYS A 569 24.45 1.28 37.92
C LYS A 569 24.42 2.05 39.24
N GLY A 570 23.34 2.77 39.49
CA GLY A 570 23.10 3.55 40.70
C GLY A 570 22.80 2.69 41.91
N SER A 571 22.72 3.31 43.09
CA SER A 571 22.29 2.65 44.33
C SER A 571 20.81 2.25 44.31
N ASP A 572 20.03 2.82 43.41
CA ASP A 572 18.64 2.46 43.12
C ASP A 572 18.52 1.20 42.25
N GLY A 573 19.64 0.65 41.77
CA GLY A 573 19.68 -0.53 40.92
C GLY A 573 19.38 -0.25 39.45
N TYR A 574 19.30 1.01 39.01
CA TYR A 574 19.10 1.37 37.61
C TYR A 574 20.39 1.89 36.95
N TRP A 575 20.47 1.78 35.63
CA TRP A 575 21.53 2.39 34.84
C TRP A 575 21.30 3.90 34.79
N HIS A 576 22.33 4.68 35.11
CA HIS A 576 22.39 6.11 34.88
C HIS A 576 23.28 6.40 33.68
N THR A 577 22.90 7.39 32.90
CA THR A 577 23.79 7.98 31.89
C THR A 577 24.99 8.65 32.59
N PRO A 578 26.05 9.01 31.83
CA PRO A 578 27.18 9.77 32.38
C PRO A 578 26.79 11.09 33.08
N ASN A 579 25.62 11.66 32.77
CA ASN A 579 25.13 12.89 33.41
C ASN A 579 24.28 12.63 34.68
N GLY A 580 24.12 11.37 35.10
CA GLY A 580 23.37 10.98 36.29
C GLY A 580 21.86 10.80 36.07
N THR A 581 21.34 10.99 34.86
CA THR A 581 19.93 10.71 34.55
C THR A 581 19.68 9.20 34.49
N VAL A 582 18.62 8.72 35.14
CA VAL A 582 18.19 7.31 35.06
C VAL A 582 17.80 6.99 33.62
N LEU A 583 18.30 5.87 33.09
CA LEU A 583 17.93 5.34 31.78
C LEU A 583 16.52 4.72 31.86
N SER A 584 15.55 5.31 31.18
CA SER A 584 14.15 4.90 31.24
C SER A 584 13.43 4.87 29.88
N LEU A 585 12.42 4.00 29.76
CA LEU A 585 11.56 3.84 28.59
C LEU A 585 10.09 3.67 28.96
N THR A 586 9.20 4.33 28.24
CA THR A 586 7.77 4.00 28.25
C THR A 586 7.43 3.34 26.92
N ILE A 587 6.97 2.08 26.96
CA ILE A 587 6.64 1.28 25.78
C ILE A 587 5.13 1.40 25.54
N ALA A 588 4.75 2.11 24.48
CA ALA A 588 3.36 2.37 24.15
C ALA A 588 2.83 1.41 23.07
N VAL A 589 1.64 0.87 23.31
CA VAL A 589 0.88 0.02 22.37
C VAL A 589 -0.57 0.46 22.32
N PRO A 590 -1.34 0.17 21.27
CA PRO A 590 -2.76 0.49 21.26
C PRO A 590 -3.54 -0.25 22.35
N TYR A 591 -4.43 0.47 23.04
CA TYR A 591 -5.38 -0.14 23.96
C TYR A 591 -6.23 -1.18 23.23
N GLY A 592 -6.43 -2.33 23.89
CA GLY A 592 -7.27 -3.40 23.39
C GLY A 592 -6.52 -4.46 22.56
N TRP A 593 -5.28 -4.20 22.16
CA TRP A 593 -4.39 -5.16 21.50
C TRP A 593 -3.70 -6.01 22.57
N THR A 594 -4.46 -6.95 23.13
CA THR A 594 -4.12 -7.63 24.39
C THR A 594 -2.80 -8.41 24.34
N ASP A 595 -2.48 -8.96 23.18
CA ASP A 595 -1.23 -9.62 22.81
C ASP A 595 -0.04 -8.66 22.93
N TRP A 596 -0.09 -7.51 22.24
CA TRP A 596 0.95 -6.49 22.34
C TRP A 596 1.02 -5.79 23.70
N MET A 597 -0.09 -5.61 24.40
CA MET A 597 -0.10 -5.14 25.80
C MET A 597 0.66 -6.11 26.69
N GLN A 598 0.40 -7.41 26.57
CA GLN A 598 1.15 -8.43 27.31
C GLN A 598 2.63 -8.42 26.91
N MET A 599 2.94 -8.30 25.62
CA MET A 599 4.33 -8.23 25.13
C MET A 599 5.07 -7.00 25.68
N ALA A 600 4.43 -5.82 25.67
CA ALA A 600 5.00 -4.58 26.18
C ALA A 600 5.27 -4.64 27.69
N GLN A 601 4.37 -5.23 28.46
CA GLN A 601 4.60 -5.46 29.90
C GLN A 601 5.78 -6.40 30.12
N MET A 602 5.87 -7.51 29.37
CA MET A 602 7.00 -8.45 29.48
C MET A 602 8.32 -7.81 29.09
N LEU A 603 8.34 -6.95 28.06
CA LEU A 603 9.52 -6.17 27.70
C LEU A 603 9.92 -5.20 28.82
N ALA A 604 8.96 -4.48 29.40
CA ALA A 604 9.20 -3.58 30.51
C ALA A 604 9.81 -4.31 31.72
N ASP A 605 9.34 -5.52 32.01
CA ASP A 605 9.87 -6.36 33.09
C ASP A 605 11.31 -6.82 32.81
N GLN A 606 11.59 -7.30 31.58
CA GLN A 606 12.95 -7.72 31.18
C GLN A 606 13.95 -6.56 31.25
N LEU A 607 13.57 -5.39 30.74
CA LEU A 607 14.41 -4.18 30.77
C LEU A 607 14.64 -3.70 32.21
N SER A 608 13.59 -3.69 33.04
CA SER A 608 13.68 -3.30 34.45
C SER A 608 14.56 -4.25 35.26
N ALA A 609 14.47 -5.55 35.00
CA ALA A 609 15.34 -6.55 35.65
C ALA A 609 16.83 -6.35 35.30
N PHE A 610 17.13 -5.90 34.08
CA PHE A 610 18.48 -5.53 33.67
C PHE A 610 18.98 -4.22 34.32
N GLY A 611 18.04 -3.33 34.68
CA GLY A 611 18.29 -2.02 35.29
C GLY A 611 17.93 -0.83 34.39
N ILE A 612 17.18 -1.03 33.31
CA ILE A 612 16.59 0.07 32.52
C ILE A 612 15.16 0.26 33.02
N LYS A 613 14.85 1.42 33.61
CA LYS A 613 13.52 1.65 34.19
C LYS A 613 12.47 1.69 33.07
N ALA A 614 11.64 0.66 32.95
CA ALA A 614 10.68 0.56 31.87
C ALA A 614 9.25 0.30 32.34
N GLU A 615 8.27 0.84 31.63
CA GLU A 615 6.84 0.65 31.89
C GLU A 615 6.02 0.59 30.60
N MET A 616 4.83 -0.02 30.65
CA MET A 616 3.88 -0.06 29.53
C MET A 616 2.88 1.10 29.60
N ALA A 617 2.53 1.66 28.43
CA ALA A 617 1.36 2.52 28.26
C ALA A 617 0.43 2.00 27.16
N ALA A 618 -0.89 2.17 27.34
CA ALA A 618 -1.90 1.72 26.38
C ALA A 618 -2.85 2.86 25.96
N PRO A 619 -2.40 3.86 25.19
CA PRO A 619 -3.27 4.89 24.62
C PRO A 619 -4.25 4.32 23.58
N GLN A 620 -5.32 5.06 23.28
CA GLN A 620 -6.21 4.74 22.15
C GLN A 620 -5.44 4.74 20.82
N PHE A 621 -5.83 3.88 19.87
CA PHE A 621 -5.12 3.71 18.58
C PHE A 621 -4.85 5.04 17.86
N SER A 622 -5.84 5.93 17.78
CA SER A 622 -5.68 7.23 17.10
C SER A 622 -4.61 8.12 17.74
N ALA A 623 -4.56 8.17 19.07
CA ALA A 623 -3.53 8.91 19.81
C ALA A 623 -2.16 8.23 19.69
N TRP A 624 -2.12 6.89 19.79
CA TRP A 624 -0.90 6.11 19.58
C TRP A 624 -0.30 6.39 18.19
N TRP A 625 -1.12 6.27 17.14
CA TRP A 625 -0.69 6.44 15.76
C TRP A 625 -0.25 7.87 15.46
N THR A 626 -0.94 8.88 16.02
CA THR A 626 -0.51 10.28 15.93
C THR A 626 0.89 10.47 16.52
N ASN A 627 1.14 9.89 17.70
CA ASN A 627 2.46 9.99 18.34
C ASN A 627 3.55 9.28 17.52
N VAL A 628 3.24 8.12 16.94
CA VAL A 628 4.14 7.39 16.03
C VAL A 628 4.52 8.25 14.83
N GLN A 629 3.53 8.79 14.11
CA GLN A 629 3.78 9.63 12.94
C GLN A 629 4.63 10.86 13.29
N GLN A 630 4.33 11.51 14.41
CA GLN A 630 5.02 12.72 14.86
C GLN A 630 6.38 12.46 15.53
N GLY A 631 6.73 11.20 15.80
CA GLY A 631 7.96 10.83 16.51
C GLY A 631 7.96 11.28 17.98
N THR A 632 6.80 11.49 18.60
CA THR A 632 6.65 12.01 19.98
C THR A 632 6.50 10.92 21.04
N PHE A 633 6.89 9.69 20.71
CA PHE A 633 6.89 8.53 21.61
C PHE A 633 8.28 8.31 22.26
N SER A 634 8.32 7.51 23.34
CA SER A 634 9.59 7.01 23.92
C SER A 634 10.00 5.71 23.25
N ALA A 635 9.15 4.69 23.36
CA ALA A 635 9.22 3.46 22.57
C ALA A 635 7.81 2.97 22.21
N VAL A 636 7.69 2.21 21.11
CA VAL A 636 6.45 1.56 20.67
C VAL A 636 6.72 0.15 20.17
N ILE A 637 5.74 -0.74 20.30
CA ILE A 637 5.70 -1.98 19.51
C ILE A 637 4.95 -1.68 18.23
N ILE A 638 5.50 -2.05 17.08
CA ILE A 638 4.91 -1.79 15.76
C ILE A 638 5.24 -2.91 14.78
N TRP A 639 4.35 -3.12 13.80
CA TRP A 639 4.56 -4.06 12.70
C TRP A 639 5.54 -3.45 11.69
N SER A 640 6.11 -4.30 10.83
CA SER A 640 6.93 -3.86 9.71
C SER A 640 6.16 -3.66 8.41
N TRP A 641 6.79 -2.94 7.50
CA TRP A 641 6.49 -2.97 6.09
C TRP A 641 7.14 -4.20 5.44
N THR A 642 6.41 -4.80 4.52
CA THR A 642 6.87 -5.97 3.78
C THR A 642 6.53 -5.86 2.30
N GLY A 643 7.32 -6.54 1.48
CA GLY A 643 7.19 -6.52 0.04
C GLY A 643 7.97 -7.67 -0.59
N PHE A 644 7.89 -7.79 -1.91
CA PHE A 644 8.59 -8.87 -2.62
C PHE A 644 10.11 -8.80 -2.45
N THR A 645 10.66 -7.58 -2.41
CA THR A 645 12.06 -7.32 -2.11
C THR A 645 12.20 -6.81 -0.67
N PRO A 646 13.41 -6.81 -0.08
CA PRO A 646 13.66 -6.21 1.23
C PRO A 646 13.51 -4.69 1.26
N PHE A 647 13.25 -4.02 0.13
CA PHE A 647 13.24 -2.56 0.04
C PHE A 647 12.29 -1.91 1.06
N PRO A 648 10.99 -2.27 1.15
CA PRO A 648 10.06 -1.59 2.05
C PRO A 648 10.43 -1.75 3.53
N TYR A 649 10.98 -2.92 3.90
CA TYR A 649 11.41 -3.20 5.27
C TYR A 649 12.55 -2.28 5.71
N PHE A 650 13.55 -2.07 4.85
CA PHE A 650 14.65 -1.16 5.17
C PHE A 650 14.24 0.31 4.98
N GLU A 651 13.44 0.62 3.96
CA GLU A 651 12.93 1.96 3.69
C GLU A 651 12.17 2.51 4.90
N GLU A 652 11.25 1.70 5.45
CA GLU A 652 10.43 2.05 6.60
C GLU A 652 11.26 2.55 7.79
N VAL A 653 12.44 1.98 8.06
CA VAL A 653 13.17 2.24 9.31
C VAL A 653 14.52 2.96 9.10
N MET A 654 14.98 3.08 7.86
CA MET A 654 16.28 3.68 7.57
C MET A 654 16.25 4.82 6.56
N TYR A 655 15.19 4.96 5.76
CA TYR A 655 15.10 6.06 4.79
C TYR A 655 14.81 7.38 5.51
N PRO A 656 15.64 8.42 5.37
CA PRO A 656 15.36 9.73 5.95
C PRO A 656 14.25 10.43 5.15
N THR A 657 13.07 10.55 5.76
CA THR A 657 11.82 11.00 5.10
C THR A 657 11.68 12.52 4.93
N GLY A 658 12.61 13.30 5.46
CA GLY A 658 12.63 14.76 5.34
C GLY A 658 13.40 15.23 4.10
N ALA A 659 13.40 16.55 3.89
CA ALA A 659 14.01 17.17 2.72
C ALA A 659 15.53 16.90 2.65
N ASN A 660 16.04 16.67 1.44
CA ASN A 660 17.48 16.51 1.13
C ASN A 660 18.19 15.42 1.96
N GLY A 661 17.49 14.31 2.26
CA GLY A 661 18.06 13.19 3.00
C GLY A 661 18.20 13.43 4.51
N ALA A 662 17.53 14.44 5.06
CA ALA A 662 17.43 14.66 6.50
C ALA A 662 16.22 13.92 7.10
N PRO A 663 16.22 13.59 8.41
CA PRO A 663 15.01 13.10 9.07
C PRO A 663 13.93 14.18 9.13
N THR A 664 12.67 13.75 9.10
CA THR A 664 11.54 14.64 9.38
C THR A 664 11.66 15.23 10.80
N PRO A 665 11.40 16.54 11.02
CA PRO A 665 11.44 17.12 12.35
C PRO A 665 10.49 16.44 13.35
N LEU A 666 10.84 16.46 14.64
CA LEU A 666 9.94 16.01 15.70
C LEU A 666 8.67 16.87 15.74
N GLY A 667 7.54 16.24 16.02
CA GLY A 667 6.22 16.89 16.03
C GLY A 667 5.57 17.01 14.65
N GLN A 668 6.31 16.76 13.56
CA GLN A 668 5.76 16.68 12.21
C GLN A 668 5.50 15.23 11.82
N ALA A 669 4.37 14.99 11.15
CA ALA A 669 4.02 13.67 10.65
C ALA A 669 5.05 13.23 9.58
N ALA A 670 5.61 12.04 9.77
CA ALA A 670 6.40 11.34 8.76
C ALA A 670 5.60 10.16 8.21
N TRP A 671 5.86 9.78 6.96
CA TRP A 671 5.25 8.61 6.32
C TRP A 671 5.97 7.29 6.65
N GLY A 672 7.17 7.38 7.20
CA GLY A 672 8.06 6.30 7.59
C GLY A 672 9.21 6.86 8.42
N ASN A 673 10.13 6.00 8.85
CA ASN A 673 11.23 6.30 9.76
C ASN A 673 10.72 7.09 10.98
N TYR A 674 9.70 6.51 11.61
CA TYR A 674 8.95 7.10 12.71
C TYR A 674 9.85 7.41 13.91
N GLU A 675 10.90 6.59 14.10
CA GLU A 675 11.96 6.73 15.09
C GLU A 675 12.93 7.89 14.82
N ARG A 676 12.96 8.45 13.61
CA ARG A 676 13.91 9.48 13.16
C ARG A 676 15.36 9.01 13.16
N PHE A 677 15.59 7.77 12.74
CA PHE A 677 16.91 7.26 12.49
C PHE A 677 17.64 8.09 11.43
N TYR A 678 18.92 8.37 11.68
CA TYR A 678 19.79 9.05 10.75
C TYR A 678 21.21 8.51 10.81
N LYS A 679 21.78 8.23 9.64
CA LYS A 679 23.20 7.95 9.48
C LYS A 679 23.67 8.47 8.13
N SER A 680 24.80 9.16 8.13
CA SER A 680 25.43 9.70 6.92
C SER A 680 25.61 8.60 5.87
N GLY A 681 25.22 8.90 4.62
CA GLY A 681 25.38 8.01 3.47
C GLY A 681 24.29 6.96 3.27
N ILE A 682 23.34 6.80 4.21
CA ILE A 682 22.21 5.87 4.04
C ILE A 682 21.26 6.34 2.94
N TYR A 683 20.95 7.63 2.90
CA TYR A 683 20.13 8.23 1.85
C TYR A 683 20.66 7.89 0.45
N ASP A 684 21.96 8.11 0.20
CA ASP A 684 22.60 7.79 -1.08
C ASP A 684 22.54 6.28 -1.43
N ILE A 685 22.51 5.39 -0.44
CA ILE A 685 22.37 3.95 -0.69
C ILE A 685 20.95 3.64 -1.16
N PHE A 686 19.92 4.22 -0.54
CA PHE A 686 18.54 4.05 -1.01
C PHE A 686 18.35 4.58 -2.42
N LEU A 687 18.88 5.76 -2.74
CA LEU A 687 18.80 6.32 -4.10
C LEU A 687 19.45 5.39 -5.13
N LYS A 688 20.56 4.73 -4.78
CA LYS A 688 21.19 3.73 -5.65
C LYS A 688 20.36 2.47 -5.79
N ILE A 689 19.70 2.00 -4.73
CA ILE A 689 18.78 0.86 -4.81
C ILE A 689 17.62 1.20 -5.74
N MET A 690 16.99 2.37 -5.56
CA MET A 690 15.85 2.82 -6.36
C MET A 690 16.18 2.98 -7.86
N ALA A 691 17.41 3.37 -8.19
CA ALA A 691 17.89 3.47 -9.56
C ALA A 691 18.37 2.14 -10.17
N THR A 692 18.38 1.04 -9.41
CA THR A 692 18.87 -0.28 -9.86
C THR A 692 17.70 -1.21 -10.20
N PRO A 693 17.69 -1.88 -11.37
CA PRO A 693 16.69 -2.87 -11.69
C PRO A 693 16.61 -4.00 -10.64
N ILE A 694 15.40 -4.39 -10.25
CA ILE A 694 15.15 -5.41 -9.21
C ILE A 694 15.77 -6.79 -9.52
N THR A 695 16.09 -7.04 -10.80
CA THR A 695 16.73 -8.27 -11.30
C THR A 695 18.26 -8.23 -11.24
N ASP A 696 18.89 -7.09 -10.95
CA ASP A 696 20.34 -6.99 -10.70
C ASP A 696 20.65 -7.36 -9.23
N TYR A 697 20.47 -8.64 -8.93
CA TYR A 697 20.65 -9.18 -7.57
C TYR A 697 22.05 -8.91 -7.01
N GLN A 698 23.10 -8.95 -7.83
CA GLN A 698 24.48 -8.76 -7.35
C GLN A 698 24.72 -7.32 -6.88
N THR A 699 24.27 -6.33 -7.66
CA THR A 699 24.41 -4.92 -7.28
C THR A 699 23.53 -4.61 -6.06
N LEU A 700 22.28 -5.07 -6.07
CA LEU A 700 21.35 -4.86 -4.96
C LEU A 700 21.82 -5.50 -3.66
N GLN A 701 22.31 -6.75 -3.71
CA GLN A 701 22.85 -7.43 -2.53
C GLN A 701 24.02 -6.65 -1.90
N ARG A 702 24.87 -5.99 -2.69
CA ARG A 702 25.96 -5.13 -2.17
C ARG A 702 25.42 -3.90 -1.44
N TYR A 703 24.33 -3.30 -1.93
CA TYR A 703 23.70 -2.17 -1.27
C TYR A 703 22.97 -2.60 0.01
N TYR A 704 22.17 -3.67 -0.04
CA TYR A 704 21.53 -4.24 1.15
C TYR A 704 22.54 -4.67 2.20
N THR A 705 23.69 -5.23 1.83
CA THR A 705 24.77 -5.56 2.78
C THR A 705 25.23 -4.33 3.59
N LYS A 706 25.29 -3.14 2.96
CA LYS A 706 25.64 -1.89 3.67
C LYS A 706 24.54 -1.43 4.62
N LEU A 707 23.28 -1.59 4.21
CA LEU A 707 22.13 -1.31 5.08
C LEU A 707 22.11 -2.27 6.27
N ILE A 708 22.22 -3.58 6.03
CA ILE A 708 22.28 -4.63 7.05
C ILE A 708 23.39 -4.37 8.07
N LYS A 709 24.60 -4.03 7.61
CA LYS A 709 25.69 -3.68 8.52
C LYS A 709 25.32 -2.49 9.43
N THR A 710 24.76 -1.42 8.85
CA THR A 710 24.36 -0.23 9.61
C THR A 710 23.19 -0.55 10.56
N TYR A 711 22.23 -1.35 10.11
CA TYR A 711 21.11 -1.83 10.90
C TYR A 711 21.61 -2.53 12.16
N PHE A 712 22.58 -3.45 12.02
CA PHE A 712 23.12 -4.17 13.16
C PHE A 712 24.06 -3.36 14.07
N GLU A 713 24.78 -2.38 13.51
CA GLU A 713 25.61 -1.47 14.31
C GLU A 713 24.77 -0.49 15.13
N CYS A 714 23.60 -0.09 14.61
CA CYS A 714 22.82 1.01 15.17
C CYS A 714 21.46 0.65 15.74
N ALA A 715 20.93 -0.55 15.49
CA ALA A 715 19.59 -0.97 15.92
C ALA A 715 18.55 0.16 15.73
N PRO A 716 18.26 0.58 14.47
CA PRO A 716 17.26 1.62 14.23
C PRO A 716 15.91 1.23 14.86
N VAL A 717 15.56 -0.04 14.67
CA VAL A 717 14.53 -0.77 15.40
C VAL A 717 15.09 -2.10 15.89
N ILE A 718 14.37 -2.77 16.80
CA ILE A 718 14.76 -4.05 17.39
C ILE A 718 13.68 -5.09 17.08
N PRO A 719 13.94 -6.07 16.18
CA PRO A 719 13.00 -7.15 15.93
C PRO A 719 12.75 -8.02 17.16
N LEU A 720 11.47 -8.31 17.40
CA LEU A 720 10.99 -9.07 18.56
C LEU A 720 10.57 -10.48 18.16
N VAL A 721 9.68 -10.59 17.18
CA VAL A 721 9.09 -11.84 16.69
C VAL A 721 8.78 -11.74 15.19
N SER A 722 8.69 -12.88 14.51
CA SER A 722 8.11 -12.92 13.15
C SER A 722 6.60 -12.70 13.28
N GLY A 723 6.10 -11.61 12.68
CA GLY A 723 4.71 -11.20 12.82
C GLY A 723 3.74 -12.18 12.18
N ALA A 724 2.55 -12.33 12.75
CA ALA A 724 1.50 -13.18 12.23
C ALA A 724 0.52 -12.40 11.34
N TYR A 725 0.20 -12.93 10.17
CA TYR A 725 -0.97 -12.47 9.41
C TYR A 725 -2.24 -13.00 10.07
N TRP A 726 -2.83 -12.19 10.96
CA TRP A 726 -4.06 -12.51 11.67
C TRP A 726 -5.19 -12.80 10.67
N TYR A 727 -5.52 -14.08 10.57
CA TYR A 727 -6.50 -14.62 9.65
C TYR A 727 -7.12 -15.89 10.22
N ALA A 728 -8.37 -15.75 10.63
CA ALA A 728 -9.25 -16.85 10.94
C ALA A 728 -10.59 -16.66 10.22
N PHE A 729 -11.27 -17.74 9.90
CA PHE A 729 -12.50 -17.74 9.13
C PHE A 729 -13.53 -18.74 9.64
N ASP A 730 -14.81 -18.36 9.62
CA ASP A 730 -15.95 -19.20 9.96
C ASP A 730 -16.50 -19.90 8.70
N THR A 731 -16.66 -21.22 8.76
CA THR A 731 -17.23 -22.03 7.68
C THR A 731 -18.74 -22.22 7.76
N THR A 732 -19.42 -21.66 8.76
CA THR A 732 -20.86 -21.83 9.00
C THR A 732 -21.70 -21.28 7.86
N TYR A 733 -21.36 -20.10 7.35
CA TYR A 733 -22.11 -19.42 6.28
C TYR A 733 -21.37 -19.36 4.95
N TRP A 734 -20.02 -19.45 4.97
CA TRP A 734 -19.18 -19.24 3.80
C TRP A 734 -18.17 -20.37 3.62
N THR A 735 -17.93 -20.74 2.37
CA THR A 735 -16.89 -21.67 1.93
C THR A 735 -16.03 -21.01 0.88
N GLY A 736 -14.94 -21.66 0.45
CA GLY A 736 -13.99 -21.08 -0.53
C GLY A 736 -12.86 -20.25 0.10
N TRP A 737 -12.78 -20.22 1.43
CA TRP A 737 -11.70 -19.56 2.18
C TRP A 737 -10.30 -20.04 1.75
N PRO A 738 -9.35 -19.12 1.53
CA PRO A 738 -7.95 -19.47 1.37
C PRO A 738 -7.38 -20.17 2.60
N ASN A 739 -6.64 -21.26 2.41
CA ASN A 739 -5.92 -21.96 3.46
C ASN A 739 -4.80 -22.82 2.86
N ALA A 740 -4.02 -23.53 3.68
CA ALA A 740 -2.91 -24.36 3.22
C ALA A 740 -3.30 -25.44 2.17
N SER A 741 -4.53 -25.94 2.20
CA SER A 741 -5.06 -26.94 1.23
C SER A 741 -5.74 -26.31 0.01
N ASN A 742 -6.15 -25.05 0.13
CA ASN A 742 -6.72 -24.23 -0.93
C ASN A 742 -5.95 -22.90 -0.99
N PRO A 743 -4.67 -22.92 -1.40
CA PRO A 743 -3.87 -21.70 -1.41
C PRO A 743 -4.38 -20.80 -2.54
N ALA A 744 -5.18 -19.79 -2.20
CA ALA A 744 -5.43 -18.68 -3.11
C ALA A 744 -4.17 -17.79 -3.14
N PRO A 745 -3.80 -17.19 -4.29
CA PRO A 745 -2.65 -16.28 -4.39
C PRO A 745 -3.01 -14.89 -3.87
N VAL A 746 -3.50 -14.83 -2.63
CA VAL A 746 -4.10 -13.64 -2.06
C VAL A 746 -3.62 -13.48 -0.63
N PHE A 747 -3.35 -12.24 -0.28
CA PHE A 747 -3.11 -11.85 1.10
C PHE A 747 -4.41 -11.96 1.91
N VAL A 748 -4.42 -12.89 2.85
CA VAL A 748 -5.65 -13.43 3.47
C VAL A 748 -6.34 -12.58 4.56
N PRO A 749 -5.70 -11.62 5.26
CA PRO A 749 -6.37 -10.80 6.27
C PRO A 749 -7.39 -9.78 5.75
N ALA A 750 -8.43 -9.51 6.54
CA ALA A 750 -9.48 -8.52 6.25
C ALA A 750 -8.97 -7.07 6.29
N TRP A 751 -7.78 -6.84 6.85
CA TRP A 751 -7.13 -5.54 6.89
C TRP A 751 -6.24 -5.26 5.67
N SER A 752 -6.30 -6.00 4.57
CA SER A 752 -5.43 -5.70 3.40
C SER A 752 -6.12 -5.20 2.12
N PRO A 753 -7.07 -4.25 2.16
CA PRO A 753 -7.49 -3.58 0.96
C PRO A 753 -6.30 -2.92 0.24
N PRO A 754 -6.26 -3.01 -1.10
CA PRO A 754 -7.38 -3.42 -1.94
C PRO A 754 -7.47 -4.93 -2.20
N ASP A 755 -6.47 -5.72 -1.80
CA ASP A 755 -6.32 -7.13 -2.21
C ASP A 755 -7.27 -8.09 -1.49
N ASP A 756 -7.75 -7.71 -0.31
CA ASP A 756 -8.69 -8.47 0.50
C ASP A 756 -10.01 -8.77 -0.25
N ILE A 757 -10.41 -7.93 -1.21
CA ILE A 757 -11.58 -8.17 -2.07
C ILE A 757 -11.47 -9.49 -2.85
N LEU A 758 -10.24 -9.93 -3.16
CA LEU A 758 -10.03 -11.19 -3.86
C LEU A 758 -10.51 -12.36 -3.01
N VAL A 759 -10.37 -12.33 -1.68
CA VAL A 759 -10.95 -13.37 -0.80
C VAL A 759 -12.48 -13.38 -0.95
N VAL A 760 -13.11 -12.21 -0.84
CA VAL A 760 -14.57 -12.04 -0.93
C VAL A 760 -15.13 -12.58 -2.24
N LEU A 761 -14.44 -12.32 -3.36
CA LEU A 761 -14.88 -12.76 -4.70
C LEU A 761 -14.83 -14.29 -4.90
N HIS A 762 -14.09 -15.02 -4.05
CA HIS A 762 -14.00 -16.48 -4.09
C HIS A 762 -14.94 -17.17 -3.09
N LEU A 763 -15.55 -16.43 -2.16
CA LEU A 763 -16.46 -17.00 -1.18
C LEU A 763 -17.76 -17.47 -1.83
N LYS A 764 -18.33 -18.54 -1.28
CA LYS A 764 -19.61 -19.12 -1.67
C LYS A 764 -20.46 -19.41 -0.44
N PRO A 765 -21.80 -19.26 -0.49
CA PRO A 765 -22.67 -19.67 0.60
C PRO A 765 -22.50 -21.15 0.92
N ALA A 766 -22.33 -21.49 2.19
CA ALA A 766 -22.17 -22.88 2.64
C ALA A 766 -23.38 -23.77 2.33
N SER A 767 -24.57 -23.17 2.19
CA SER A 767 -25.80 -23.88 1.79
C SER A 767 -25.78 -24.37 0.34
N LEU A 768 -24.88 -23.88 -0.50
CA LEU A 768 -24.66 -24.42 -1.84
C LEU A 768 -23.83 -25.70 -1.72
N ALA A 769 -24.49 -26.83 -1.47
CA ALA A 769 -23.85 -28.14 -1.52
C ALA A 769 -23.36 -28.41 -2.96
N VAL A 770 -22.09 -28.15 -3.21
CA VAL A 770 -21.43 -28.51 -4.47
C VAL A 770 -21.22 -30.02 -4.46
N SER A 771 -22.04 -30.76 -5.19
CA SER A 771 -21.77 -32.18 -5.47
C SER A 771 -20.83 -32.27 -6.66
N THR A 772 -19.56 -32.60 -6.41
CA THR A 772 -18.58 -32.92 -7.46
C THR A 772 -18.87 -34.31 -8.02
N VAL A 773 -19.45 -34.38 -9.22
CA VAL A 773 -19.53 -35.63 -9.99
C VAL A 773 -18.36 -35.68 -10.94
N THR A 774 -17.39 -36.55 -10.67
CA THR A 774 -16.26 -36.82 -11.56
C THR A 774 -16.74 -37.75 -12.67
N THR A 775 -16.82 -37.25 -13.91
CA THR A 775 -17.13 -38.10 -15.07
C THR A 775 -15.89 -38.18 -15.95
N THR A 776 -15.34 -39.39 -16.12
CA THR A 776 -14.18 -39.61 -16.98
C THR A 776 -14.64 -39.84 -18.40
N TYR A 777 -14.23 -38.99 -19.34
CA TYR A 777 -14.43 -39.20 -20.77
C TYR A 777 -13.11 -39.60 -21.42
N SER A 778 -13.15 -40.50 -22.39
CA SER A 778 -12.00 -40.87 -23.22
C SER A 778 -12.15 -40.20 -24.57
N THR A 779 -11.29 -39.22 -24.89
CA THR A 779 -11.31 -38.57 -26.20
C THR A 779 -10.15 -39.10 -27.04
N THR A 780 -10.46 -39.58 -28.25
CA THR A 780 -9.46 -40.04 -29.22
C THR A 780 -9.02 -38.87 -30.10
N VAL A 781 -7.75 -38.48 -30.02
CA VAL A 781 -7.18 -37.44 -30.90
C VAL A 781 -6.34 -38.11 -31.98
N THR A 782 -6.69 -37.83 -33.24
CA THR A 782 -5.96 -38.30 -34.42
C THR A 782 -5.15 -37.14 -34.99
N THR A 783 -3.82 -37.24 -34.92
CA THR A 783 -2.92 -36.21 -35.48
C THR A 783 -2.25 -36.77 -36.74
N THR A 784 -2.44 -36.08 -37.87
CA THR A 784 -1.77 -36.41 -39.14
C THR A 784 -0.61 -35.46 -39.35
N TYR A 785 0.61 -36.00 -39.51
CA TYR A 785 1.80 -35.21 -39.82
C TYR A 785 2.10 -35.26 -41.33
N SER A 786 2.55 -34.14 -41.89
CA SER A 786 3.14 -34.07 -43.23
C SER A 786 4.53 -33.47 -43.13
N THR A 787 5.55 -34.25 -43.48
CA THR A 787 6.95 -33.81 -43.53
C THR A 787 7.34 -33.44 -44.96
N THR A 788 7.94 -32.26 -45.13
CA THR A 788 8.52 -31.82 -46.41
C THR A 788 10.04 -31.90 -46.30
N VAL A 789 10.69 -32.70 -47.15
CA VAL A 789 12.16 -32.75 -47.27
C VAL A 789 12.57 -31.98 -48.53
N ILE A 790 13.51 -31.05 -48.39
CA ILE A 790 14.05 -30.26 -49.49
C ILE A 790 15.08 -31.11 -50.26
N SER A 791 14.58 -31.91 -51.20
CA SER A 791 15.33 -32.36 -52.40
C SER A 791 14.39 -33.12 -53.36
N GLY A 792 13.71 -32.39 -54.24
CA GLY A 792 13.43 -32.84 -55.61
C GLY A 792 12.49 -34.02 -55.91
N THR A 793 11.72 -34.59 -54.97
CA THR A 793 10.58 -35.48 -55.33
C THR A 793 9.56 -35.59 -54.18
N THR A 794 8.29 -35.30 -54.44
CA THR A 794 7.22 -35.32 -53.42
C THR A 794 6.62 -36.72 -53.29
N THR A 795 6.71 -37.34 -52.11
CA THR A 795 5.90 -38.53 -51.76
C THR A 795 5.25 -38.30 -50.40
N THR A 796 3.93 -38.24 -50.37
CA THR A 796 3.13 -38.07 -49.14
C THR A 796 2.79 -39.44 -48.56
N VAL A 797 3.23 -39.75 -47.35
CA VAL A 797 2.77 -40.95 -46.62
C VAL A 797 2.05 -40.48 -45.36
N PRO A 798 0.74 -40.76 -45.20
CA PRO A 798 0.02 -40.39 -43.99
C PRO A 798 0.40 -41.34 -42.84
N VAL A 799 0.86 -40.78 -41.72
CA VAL A 799 1.03 -41.51 -40.45
C VAL A 799 -0.05 -41.05 -39.48
N THR A 800 -0.91 -41.98 -39.07
CA THR A 800 -2.01 -41.76 -38.13
C THR A 800 -1.55 -42.19 -36.74
N VAL A 801 -1.32 -41.24 -35.82
CA VAL A 801 -1.05 -41.55 -34.42
C VAL A 801 -2.33 -41.35 -33.61
N THR A 802 -2.80 -42.42 -32.96
CA THR A 802 -3.99 -42.39 -32.09
C THR A 802 -3.53 -42.31 -30.64
N THR A 803 -3.88 -41.23 -29.94
CA THR A 803 -3.65 -41.11 -28.50
C THR A 803 -4.98 -40.98 -27.77
N SER A 804 -5.23 -41.85 -26.80
CA SER A 804 -6.36 -41.75 -25.87
C SER A 804 -5.91 -40.95 -24.65
N VAL A 805 -6.49 -39.77 -24.46
CA VAL A 805 -6.23 -38.95 -23.27
C VAL A 805 -7.46 -39.04 -22.36
N PRO A 806 -7.34 -39.51 -21.11
CA PRO A 806 -8.44 -39.42 -20.17
C PRO A 806 -8.68 -37.94 -19.86
N VAL A 807 -9.87 -37.44 -20.18
CA VAL A 807 -10.31 -36.10 -19.83
C VAL A 807 -11.26 -36.21 -18.66
N THR A 808 -10.78 -35.81 -17.48
CA THR A 808 -11.61 -35.65 -16.30
C THR A 808 -12.31 -34.30 -16.40
N SER A 809 -13.63 -34.29 -16.61
CA SER A 809 -14.43 -33.08 -16.48
C SER A 809 -15.19 -33.09 -15.16
N VAL A 810 -15.10 -31.97 -14.44
CA VAL A 810 -15.89 -31.74 -13.23
C VAL A 810 -17.16 -31.04 -13.66
N VAL A 811 -18.31 -31.72 -13.51
CA VAL A 811 -19.62 -31.12 -13.77
C VAL A 811 -20.21 -30.69 -12.44
N THR A 812 -20.28 -29.37 -12.23
CA THR A 812 -20.92 -28.77 -11.06
C THR A 812 -22.42 -28.66 -11.32
N SER A 813 -23.24 -29.40 -10.58
CA SER A 813 -24.70 -29.24 -10.62
C SER A 813 -25.18 -28.56 -9.33
N VAL A 814 -26.06 -27.56 -9.49
CA VAL A 814 -26.68 -26.83 -8.38
C VAL A 814 -28.01 -27.51 -8.07
N ALA A 815 -28.12 -28.13 -6.89
CA ALA A 815 -29.41 -28.60 -6.40
C ALA A 815 -30.25 -27.38 -6.00
N THR A 816 -31.33 -27.11 -6.73
CA THR A 816 -32.33 -26.12 -6.35
C THR A 816 -33.25 -26.74 -5.30
N THR A 817 -33.11 -26.32 -4.04
CA THR A 817 -34.12 -26.61 -3.02
C THR A 817 -35.27 -25.63 -3.19
N THR A 818 -36.43 -26.15 -3.56
CA THR A 818 -37.69 -25.39 -3.53
C THR A 818 -38.03 -25.07 -2.08
N VAL A 819 -38.03 -23.78 -1.72
CA VAL A 819 -38.52 -23.32 -0.42
C VAL A 819 -40.03 -23.59 -0.38
N SER A 820 -40.46 -24.45 0.53
CA SER A 820 -41.88 -24.69 0.77
C SER A 820 -42.53 -23.43 1.37
N ALA A 821 -43.68 -23.06 0.83
CA ALA A 821 -44.45 -21.91 1.29
C ALA A 821 -44.82 -22.07 2.78
N VAL A 822 -44.75 -20.96 3.52
CA VAL A 822 -45.17 -20.90 4.93
C VAL A 822 -46.62 -21.39 5.05
N PRO A 823 -46.90 -22.40 5.90
CA PRO A 823 -48.25 -22.93 6.07
C PRO A 823 -49.25 -21.84 6.46
N SER A 824 -50.43 -21.84 5.85
CA SER A 824 -51.49 -20.84 6.06
C SER A 824 -51.95 -20.69 7.51
N TRP A 825 -51.74 -21.70 8.36
CA TRP A 825 -52.07 -21.63 9.79
C TRP A 825 -51.21 -20.62 10.57
N VAL A 826 -49.99 -20.30 10.10
CA VAL A 826 -49.11 -19.30 10.72
C VAL A 826 -49.73 -17.91 10.64
N TRP A 827 -50.38 -17.57 9.52
CA TRP A 827 -51.15 -16.33 9.37
C TRP A 827 -52.39 -16.29 10.26
N GLY A 828 -52.99 -17.45 10.53
CA GLY A 828 -54.07 -17.59 11.50
C GLY A 828 -53.64 -17.22 12.93
N VAL A 829 -52.45 -17.65 13.35
CA VAL A 829 -51.89 -17.32 14.68
C VAL A 829 -51.54 -15.84 14.80
N VAL A 830 -50.97 -15.23 13.76
CA VAL A 830 -50.67 -13.80 13.72
C VAL A 830 -51.95 -12.96 13.78
N GLY A 831 -53.00 -13.34 13.04
CA GLY A 831 -54.30 -12.67 13.10
C GLY A 831 -54.94 -12.74 14.49
N LEU A 832 -54.85 -13.89 15.16
CA LEU A 832 -55.41 -14.10 16.49
C LEU A 832 -54.68 -13.27 17.56
N LEU A 833 -53.35 -13.14 17.46
CA LEU A 833 -52.55 -12.26 18.32
C LEU A 833 -52.92 -10.78 18.17
N ILE A 834 -53.16 -10.32 16.93
CA ILE A 834 -53.59 -8.94 16.67
C ILE A 834 -54.96 -8.66 17.29
N VAL A 835 -55.90 -9.59 17.18
CA VAL A 835 -57.24 -9.45 17.81
C VAL A 835 -57.13 -9.39 19.32
N VAL A 836 -56.30 -10.24 19.95
CA VAL A 836 -56.09 -10.21 21.41
C VAL A 836 -55.49 -8.87 21.85
N ILE A 837 -54.52 -8.32 21.12
CA ILE A 837 -53.92 -7.02 21.41
C ILE A 837 -54.95 -5.89 21.31
N ILE A 838 -55.80 -5.91 20.27
CA ILE A 838 -56.87 -4.92 20.09
C ILE A 838 -57.90 -5.02 21.23
N VAL A 839 -58.30 -6.23 21.62
CA VAL A 839 -59.26 -6.43 22.72
C VAL A 839 -58.67 -5.95 24.05
N VAL A 840 -57.40 -6.22 24.32
CA VAL A 840 -56.70 -5.74 25.52
C VAL A 840 -56.60 -4.20 25.52
N ALA A 841 -56.31 -3.59 24.37
CA ALA A 841 -56.27 -2.13 24.24
C ALA A 841 -57.65 -1.48 24.45
N VAL A 842 -58.72 -2.08 23.92
CA VAL A 842 -60.11 -1.60 24.10
C VAL A 842 -60.57 -1.75 25.55
N LEU A 843 -60.21 -2.85 26.22
CA LEU A 843 -60.51 -3.05 27.64
C LEU A 843 -59.73 -2.11 28.55
N ALA A 844 -58.49 -1.77 28.19
CA ALA A 844 -57.69 -0.77 28.90
C ALA A 844 -58.25 0.66 28.74
N LEU A 845 -58.80 0.99 27.57
CA LEU A 845 -59.44 2.28 27.30
C LEU A 845 -60.81 2.43 27.97
N ARG A 846 -61.52 1.32 28.25
CA ARG A 846 -62.81 1.32 28.95
C ARG A 846 -62.73 1.46 30.48
N ARG A 847 -61.52 1.37 31.06
CA ARG A 847 -61.27 1.50 32.51
C ARG A 847 -60.66 2.85 32.90
N ARG A 848 -60.68 3.84 32.00
CA ARG A 848 -60.35 5.24 32.29
C ARG A 848 -61.61 6.07 32.47
#